data_AF-A0A261Y8R9-F1
#
_entry.id   AF-A0A261Y8R9-F1
#
_cell.length_a   1.000
_cell.length_b   1.000
_cell.length_c   1.000
_cell.angle_alpha   90.00
_cell.angle_beta   90.00
_cell.angle_gamma   90.00
#
_symmetry.space_group_name_H-M   'P 1'
#
loop_
_entity.id
_entity.type
_entity.pdbx_description
1 polymer ?
#
loop_
_entity_poly.entity_id
_entity_poly.type
_entity_poly.pdbx_seq_one_letter_code
_entity_poly.pdbx_strand_id
1 'polypeptide(L)'
;MEAIRQESRNSYHRLRSIEEDAEFVCEIAALFPDYPVIANERCGSWYIPLHKGHGHSVYFKSTDGHTGQWDFSLRRANLPLLETIERTHGCIIVDSTRKGKRIPDSLSKTVPIWCAVINRAAARLLQSAGLDTSTGWDESLYTLPSWISRSEHAQMESRLDTFVDKLLATPLAQSPLFLRLQKPLRPLWFTPSTRLYINDPPDYSSLPFFPVICLSASKMVPGSGRLQNGYWYVQGGADDHELWAKGLTPDLFWAHKDEILGNKSECDAVIKRLVATAKHQPEEALDVGGGSRQLYDYIGETGIAIGSRTSGKPPDCWKTFDTVVNCMELEYPDIQPERPDQAYLHLNIPEGKKGQNEFYASLPRALAFIKGRLRADQSHRILIHCAKGQDRSVGIALAALVAFFDEQGHLTSPPTIDKEMDFYQHARQVFDKAIASGDAVYYETTTDIVEEGGIEFEIRYAPALAKKPQSQAVEQTTERPNPFLPYNPALFVSETATHNILLNKFCVVPGHVLVVTKDFQPQTAPLLPPDLASAWYCLTNTSTPCVAYYNCGRLSGASQPHKHIQIIPMDPQARHRPPIAAVLDAIPEKKYCKYTKSQIYTLNTLPYINVVTLIEPTIMGKVTTIEDAGHYLSDIFFSLFDAMIQQIRESDLEKGEAFAIHDLSYNVIFTNEFMMMVPRGKDEYQVDGLMMGVNSLGFAGMLLVKNEQERTAVQSSVLKVLATVGIPQGSGETRDVHVDG
;
A
#
# COMPACT_ATOMS: atom_id res chain seq x y z
N MET A 1 -28.97 -31.66 -11.82
CA MET A 1 -28.26 -30.37 -11.63
C MET A 1 -26.74 -30.49 -11.75
N GLU A 2 -26.13 -31.57 -11.29
CA GLU A 2 -24.67 -31.77 -11.32
C GLU A 2 -24.10 -32.01 -12.73
N ALA A 3 -24.79 -32.80 -13.57
CA ALA A 3 -24.43 -32.99 -14.97
C ALA A 3 -24.46 -31.68 -15.79
N ILE A 4 -25.48 -30.83 -15.58
CA ILE A 4 -25.62 -29.51 -16.22
C ILE A 4 -24.49 -28.55 -15.76
N ARG A 5 -24.04 -28.65 -14.50
CA ARG A 5 -22.86 -27.92 -14.00
C ARG A 5 -21.54 -28.43 -14.61
N GLN A 6 -21.44 -29.70 -14.97
CA GLN A 6 -20.27 -30.25 -15.66
C GLN A 6 -20.24 -29.81 -17.14
N GLU A 7 -21.38 -29.81 -17.83
CA GLU A 7 -21.46 -29.37 -19.23
C GLU A 7 -21.15 -27.88 -19.40
N SER A 8 -21.61 -27.02 -18.49
CA SER A 8 -21.29 -25.58 -18.51
C SER A 8 -19.82 -25.23 -18.16
N ARG A 9 -19.03 -26.20 -17.68
CA ARG A 9 -17.58 -26.08 -17.45
C ARG A 9 -16.74 -26.70 -18.57
N ASN A 10 -17.37 -27.35 -19.55
CA ASN A 10 -16.68 -27.98 -20.65
C ASN A 10 -16.11 -26.90 -21.62
N SER A 11 -14.82 -26.98 -21.91
CA SER A 11 -14.09 -26.05 -22.78
C SER A 11 -14.71 -25.98 -24.19
N TYR A 12 -15.12 -27.11 -24.76
CA TYR A 12 -15.71 -27.16 -26.10
C TYR A 12 -17.01 -26.34 -26.19
N HIS A 13 -17.89 -26.49 -25.20
CA HIS A 13 -19.15 -25.76 -25.14
C HIS A 13 -18.95 -24.25 -25.02
N ARG A 14 -17.98 -23.83 -24.21
CA ARG A 14 -17.62 -22.42 -24.05
C ARG A 14 -17.02 -21.83 -25.33
N LEU A 15 -16.06 -22.52 -25.94
CA LEU A 15 -15.40 -22.06 -27.16
C LEU A 15 -16.36 -22.01 -28.37
N ARG A 16 -17.29 -22.97 -28.49
CA ARG A 16 -18.37 -22.89 -29.48
C ARG A 16 -19.31 -21.71 -29.23
N SER A 17 -19.63 -21.43 -27.97
CA SER A 17 -20.46 -20.26 -27.62
C SER A 17 -19.75 -18.95 -27.96
N ILE A 18 -18.43 -18.89 -27.73
CA ILE A 18 -17.59 -17.74 -28.09
C ILE A 18 -17.56 -17.53 -29.60
N GLU A 19 -17.39 -18.60 -30.40
CA GLU A 19 -17.44 -18.53 -31.86
C GLU A 19 -18.79 -17.97 -32.35
N GLU A 20 -19.91 -18.49 -31.84
CA GLU A 20 -21.25 -18.02 -32.22
C GLU A 20 -21.49 -16.56 -31.80
N ASP A 21 -21.05 -16.16 -30.61
CA ASP A 21 -21.20 -14.78 -30.13
C ASP A 21 -20.31 -13.79 -30.91
N ALA A 22 -19.15 -14.23 -31.40
CA ALA A 22 -18.26 -13.42 -32.22
C ALA A 22 -18.84 -13.11 -33.61
N GLU A 23 -19.74 -13.94 -34.15
CA GLU A 23 -20.46 -13.64 -35.39
C GLU A 23 -21.29 -12.35 -35.24
N PHE A 24 -21.96 -12.18 -34.10
CA PHE A 24 -22.70 -10.96 -33.79
C PHE A 24 -21.76 -9.75 -33.65
N VAL A 25 -20.56 -9.95 -33.08
CA VAL A 25 -19.55 -8.88 -33.04
C VAL A 25 -19.13 -8.44 -34.45
N CYS A 26 -18.91 -9.39 -35.34
CA CYS A 26 -18.59 -9.12 -36.75
C CYS A 26 -19.75 -8.43 -37.50
N GLU A 27 -21.00 -8.83 -37.24
CA GLU A 27 -22.19 -8.19 -37.81
C GLU A 27 -22.25 -6.70 -37.42
N ILE A 28 -22.06 -6.38 -36.14
CA ILE A 28 -22.07 -4.98 -35.69
C ILE A 28 -20.85 -4.20 -36.20
N ALA A 29 -19.66 -4.80 -36.20
CA ALA A 29 -18.48 -4.16 -36.77
C ALA A 29 -18.65 -3.83 -38.27
N ALA A 30 -19.41 -4.64 -39.02
CA ALA A 30 -19.71 -4.36 -40.43
C ALA A 30 -20.65 -3.16 -40.63
N LEU A 31 -21.46 -2.81 -39.63
CA LEU A 31 -22.30 -1.59 -39.65
C LEU A 31 -21.49 -0.31 -39.42
N PHE A 32 -20.32 -0.43 -38.80
CA PHE A 32 -19.44 0.68 -38.46
C PHE A 32 -18.00 0.40 -38.94
N PRO A 33 -17.76 0.37 -40.26
CA PRO A 33 -16.48 -0.07 -40.82
C PRO A 33 -15.30 0.81 -40.40
N ASP A 34 -15.55 2.09 -40.08
CA ASP A 34 -14.53 3.03 -39.65
C ASP A 34 -14.22 2.94 -38.14
N TYR A 35 -15.02 2.19 -37.38
CA TYR A 35 -14.87 2.12 -35.92
C TYR A 35 -13.99 0.93 -35.51
N PRO A 36 -12.94 1.19 -34.71
CA PRO A 36 -12.10 0.13 -34.19
C PRO A 36 -12.88 -0.75 -33.22
N VAL A 37 -12.70 -2.06 -33.35
CA VAL A 37 -13.26 -3.06 -32.44
C VAL A 37 -12.24 -3.33 -31.33
N ILE A 38 -12.61 -2.95 -30.11
CA ILE A 38 -11.73 -2.88 -28.95
C ILE A 38 -12.26 -3.84 -27.89
N ALA A 39 -11.41 -4.73 -27.40
CA ALA A 39 -11.76 -5.62 -26.31
C ALA A 39 -11.82 -4.86 -24.98
N ASN A 40 -12.89 -5.04 -24.21
CA ASN A 40 -12.78 -4.89 -22.77
C ASN A 40 -12.08 -6.13 -22.20
N GLU A 41 -10.91 -5.93 -21.62
CA GLU A 41 -9.97 -6.99 -21.26
C GLU A 41 -10.57 -8.10 -20.40
N ARG A 42 -9.92 -9.27 -20.45
CA ARG A 42 -10.37 -10.58 -19.94
C ARG A 42 -11.44 -11.26 -20.76
N CYS A 43 -12.63 -10.65 -20.86
CA CYS A 43 -13.80 -11.32 -21.42
C CYS A 43 -13.99 -10.95 -22.88
N GLY A 44 -13.93 -9.65 -23.21
CA GLY A 44 -14.13 -9.13 -24.56
C GLY A 44 -13.13 -9.67 -25.59
N SER A 45 -11.89 -9.91 -25.18
CA SER A 45 -10.81 -10.37 -26.07
C SER A 45 -11.11 -11.72 -26.73
N TRP A 46 -11.90 -12.57 -26.10
CA TRP A 46 -12.29 -13.86 -26.68
C TRP A 46 -13.28 -13.73 -27.84
N TYR A 47 -14.07 -12.67 -27.91
CA TYR A 47 -15.13 -12.50 -28.91
C TYR A 47 -14.70 -11.71 -30.15
N ILE A 48 -13.42 -11.31 -30.23
CA ILE A 48 -12.88 -10.54 -31.36
C ILE A 48 -11.92 -11.44 -32.15
N PRO A 49 -12.26 -11.84 -33.39
CA PRO A 49 -11.34 -12.58 -34.24
C PRO A 49 -10.07 -11.78 -34.59
N LEU A 50 -8.95 -12.46 -34.83
CA LEU A 50 -7.63 -11.85 -35.11
C LEU A 50 -7.65 -10.75 -36.18
N HIS A 51 -8.44 -10.92 -37.25
CA HIS A 51 -8.53 -9.96 -38.36
C HIS A 51 -9.43 -8.75 -38.08
N LYS A 52 -10.10 -8.70 -36.92
CA LYS A 52 -11.02 -7.62 -36.52
C LYS A 52 -10.51 -6.76 -35.37
N GLY A 53 -9.58 -7.28 -34.57
CA GLY A 53 -9.07 -6.57 -33.40
C GLY A 53 -8.28 -5.33 -33.80
N HIS A 54 -8.52 -4.24 -33.09
CA HIS A 54 -7.64 -3.08 -33.12
C HIS A 54 -6.50 -3.28 -32.11
N GLY A 55 -5.28 -2.84 -32.43
CA GLY A 55 -4.04 -3.19 -31.71
C GLY A 55 -3.89 -2.69 -30.26
N HIS A 56 -4.96 -2.24 -29.61
CA HIS A 56 -5.02 -1.94 -28.18
C HIS A 56 -6.38 -2.34 -27.58
N SER A 57 -6.41 -2.59 -26.28
CA SER A 57 -7.59 -2.97 -25.51
C SER A 57 -7.88 -1.96 -24.39
N VAL A 58 -9.03 -2.09 -23.74
CA VAL A 58 -9.45 -1.24 -22.61
C VAL A 58 -9.76 -2.09 -21.39
N TYR A 59 -9.77 -1.48 -20.21
CA TYR A 59 -10.10 -2.17 -18.97
C TYR A 59 -11.16 -1.39 -18.17
N PHE A 60 -12.43 -1.61 -18.49
CA PHE A 60 -13.58 -1.15 -17.72
C PHE A 60 -14.04 -2.25 -16.76
N LYS A 61 -13.74 -2.09 -15.46
CA LYS A 61 -14.11 -3.09 -14.46
C LYS A 61 -15.59 -2.94 -14.08
N SER A 62 -16.30 -4.07 -14.04
CA SER A 62 -17.72 -4.11 -13.66
C SER A 62 -17.99 -3.67 -12.22
N THR A 63 -17.05 -3.92 -11.29
CA THR A 63 -17.19 -3.51 -9.88
C THR A 63 -17.30 -2.01 -9.71
N ASP A 64 -16.67 -1.26 -10.61
CA ASP A 64 -16.65 0.20 -10.56
C ASP A 64 -18.03 0.76 -10.98
N GLY A 65 -18.89 -0.06 -11.58
CA GLY A 65 -20.29 0.25 -11.88
C GLY A 65 -21.29 -0.34 -10.86
N HIS A 66 -20.87 -1.06 -9.82
CA HIS A 66 -21.82 -1.65 -8.88
C HIS A 66 -22.61 -0.58 -8.11
N THR A 67 -23.87 -0.88 -7.82
CA THR A 67 -24.77 -0.01 -7.07
C THR A 67 -24.17 0.34 -5.70
N GLY A 68 -24.13 1.63 -5.38
CA GLY A 68 -23.52 2.15 -4.15
C GLY A 68 -21.99 2.28 -4.19
N GLN A 69 -21.32 1.71 -5.19
CA GLN A 69 -19.88 1.85 -5.39
C GLN A 69 -19.56 3.00 -6.34
N TRP A 70 -20.10 2.98 -7.57
CA TRP A 70 -19.86 3.89 -8.71
C TRP A 70 -18.55 4.69 -8.60
N ASP A 71 -17.53 4.32 -9.35
CA ASP A 71 -16.21 4.96 -9.28
C ASP A 71 -15.62 5.24 -10.67
N PHE A 72 -14.72 6.21 -10.71
CA PHE A 72 -13.85 6.49 -11.84
C PHE A 72 -12.40 6.13 -11.47
N SER A 73 -11.88 5.10 -12.14
CA SER A 73 -10.56 4.53 -11.83
C SER A 73 -9.43 5.30 -12.50
N LEU A 74 -8.68 6.09 -11.73
CA LEU A 74 -7.45 6.75 -12.24
C LEU A 74 -6.38 5.74 -12.67
N ARG A 75 -6.32 4.56 -12.02
CA ARG A 75 -5.38 3.49 -12.40
C ARG A 75 -5.67 2.91 -13.78
N ARG A 76 -6.92 3.02 -14.25
CA ARG A 76 -7.42 2.50 -15.52
C ARG A 76 -8.25 3.57 -16.20
N ALA A 77 -7.65 4.74 -16.36
CA ALA A 77 -8.32 5.89 -16.94
C ALA A 77 -8.69 5.68 -18.42
N ASN A 78 -8.16 4.65 -19.08
CA ASN A 78 -8.41 4.30 -20.48
C ASN A 78 -8.19 5.48 -21.44
N LEU A 79 -7.25 6.39 -21.15
CA LEU A 79 -6.97 7.54 -22.03
C LEU A 79 -6.50 7.19 -23.45
N PRO A 80 -5.78 6.07 -23.71
CA PRO A 80 -5.50 5.65 -25.09
C PRO A 80 -6.77 5.40 -25.93
N LEU A 81 -7.91 5.10 -25.29
CA LEU A 81 -9.20 5.02 -25.97
C LEU A 81 -9.62 6.39 -26.50
N LEU A 82 -9.36 7.46 -25.75
CA LEU A 82 -9.71 8.83 -26.15
C LEU A 82 -8.94 9.25 -27.41
N GLU A 83 -7.64 8.95 -27.48
CA GLU A 83 -6.84 9.16 -28.69
C GLU A 83 -7.39 8.39 -29.89
N THR A 84 -7.81 7.16 -29.66
CA THR A 84 -8.42 6.33 -30.71
C THR A 84 -9.74 6.92 -31.21
N ILE A 85 -10.61 7.34 -30.30
CA ILE A 85 -11.89 7.97 -30.64
C ILE A 85 -11.66 9.30 -31.35
N GLU A 86 -10.66 10.09 -30.95
CA GLU A 86 -10.33 11.34 -31.63
C GLU A 86 -9.92 11.11 -33.09
N ARG A 87 -9.17 10.04 -33.37
CA ARG A 87 -8.75 9.68 -34.74
C ARG A 87 -9.85 9.05 -35.59
N THR A 88 -10.71 8.23 -34.99
CA THR A 88 -11.69 7.38 -35.70
C THR A 88 -13.13 7.87 -35.57
N HIS A 89 -13.34 8.93 -34.79
CA HIS A 89 -14.64 9.55 -34.51
C HIS A 89 -15.69 8.61 -33.89
N GLY A 90 -15.27 7.49 -33.29
CA GLY A 90 -16.13 6.53 -32.62
C GLY A 90 -15.38 5.23 -32.31
N CYS A 91 -15.98 4.32 -31.55
CA CYS A 91 -15.37 3.00 -31.30
C CYS A 91 -16.41 1.96 -30.91
N ILE A 92 -16.02 0.68 -30.98
CA ILE A 92 -16.80 -0.46 -30.47
C ILE A 92 -16.06 -1.11 -29.31
N ILE A 93 -16.65 -1.15 -28.13
CA ILE A 93 -16.14 -1.83 -26.95
C ILE A 93 -16.92 -3.13 -26.76
N VAL A 94 -16.21 -4.26 -26.86
CA VAL A 94 -16.79 -5.60 -26.74
C VAL A 94 -16.60 -6.15 -25.34
N ASP A 95 -17.69 -6.62 -24.74
CA ASP A 95 -17.68 -7.36 -23.47
C ASP A 95 -18.82 -8.39 -23.44
N SER A 96 -18.86 -9.25 -22.43
CA SER A 96 -20.00 -10.15 -22.21
C SER A 96 -20.31 -10.34 -20.73
N THR A 97 -21.46 -10.94 -20.44
CA THR A 97 -21.88 -11.20 -19.06
C THR A 97 -22.60 -12.53 -18.93
N ARG A 98 -22.59 -13.11 -17.73
CA ARG A 98 -23.28 -14.37 -17.38
C ARG A 98 -24.60 -14.13 -16.65
N LYS A 99 -25.31 -15.23 -16.32
CA LYS A 99 -26.41 -15.28 -15.34
C LYS A 99 -27.61 -14.39 -15.68
N GLY A 100 -28.08 -14.43 -16.93
CA GLY A 100 -29.33 -13.76 -17.31
C GLY A 100 -29.26 -12.24 -17.35
N LYS A 101 -28.10 -11.60 -17.17
CA LYS A 101 -27.92 -10.19 -17.52
C LYS A 101 -27.79 -10.06 -19.05
N ARG A 102 -28.32 -8.99 -19.66
CA ARG A 102 -28.11 -8.72 -21.09
C ARG A 102 -26.85 -7.93 -21.35
N ILE A 103 -26.52 -7.02 -20.44
CA ILE A 103 -25.40 -6.08 -20.57
C ILE A 103 -24.63 -6.13 -19.24
N PRO A 104 -23.29 -6.28 -19.27
CA PRO A 104 -22.47 -6.20 -18.06
C PRO A 104 -22.50 -4.79 -17.45
N ASP A 105 -22.20 -4.69 -16.15
CA ASP A 105 -22.12 -3.40 -15.46
C ASP A 105 -20.97 -2.51 -15.98
N SER A 106 -19.91 -3.11 -16.55
CA SER A 106 -18.83 -2.41 -17.27
C SER A 106 -19.40 -1.56 -18.41
N LEU A 107 -20.28 -2.13 -19.24
CA LEU A 107 -20.88 -1.47 -20.40
C LEU A 107 -22.11 -0.62 -20.07
N SER A 108 -22.91 -1.02 -19.08
CA SER A 108 -24.16 -0.32 -18.73
C SER A 108 -23.99 0.82 -17.73
N LYS A 109 -22.87 0.86 -16.99
CA LYS A 109 -22.63 1.84 -15.92
C LYS A 109 -21.21 2.44 -15.98
N THR A 110 -20.16 1.62 -16.02
CA THR A 110 -18.77 2.12 -15.96
C THR A 110 -18.39 2.95 -17.19
N VAL A 111 -18.66 2.46 -18.41
CA VAL A 111 -18.40 3.23 -19.65
C VAL A 111 -19.24 4.51 -19.72
N PRO A 112 -20.54 4.51 -19.35
CA PRO A 112 -21.32 5.75 -19.20
C PRO A 112 -20.74 6.78 -18.24
N ILE A 113 -20.32 6.35 -17.05
CA ILE A 113 -19.62 7.22 -16.08
C ILE A 113 -18.36 7.79 -16.73
N TRP A 114 -17.57 6.94 -17.37
CA TRP A 114 -16.34 7.37 -18.04
C TRP A 114 -16.61 8.43 -19.12
N CYS A 115 -17.58 8.21 -20.01
CA CYS A 115 -17.93 9.18 -21.05
C CYS A 115 -18.32 10.53 -20.44
N ALA A 116 -19.19 10.53 -19.42
CA ALA A 116 -19.65 11.76 -18.78
C ALA A 116 -18.51 12.50 -18.05
N VAL A 117 -17.62 11.77 -17.35
CA VAL A 117 -16.44 12.36 -16.69
C VAL A 117 -15.48 12.98 -17.71
N ILE A 118 -15.19 12.29 -18.82
CA ILE A 118 -14.33 12.83 -19.88
C ILE A 118 -14.96 14.07 -20.51
N ASN A 119 -16.27 14.06 -20.81
CA ASN A 119 -16.96 15.21 -21.40
C ASN A 119 -16.91 16.44 -20.47
N ARG A 120 -17.18 16.26 -19.18
CA ARG A 120 -17.13 17.34 -18.18
C ARG A 120 -15.70 17.85 -17.96
N ALA A 121 -14.72 16.95 -17.92
CA ALA A 121 -13.31 17.33 -17.80
C ALA A 121 -12.85 18.13 -19.03
N ALA A 122 -13.17 17.67 -20.23
CA ALA A 122 -12.88 18.39 -21.48
C ALA A 122 -13.57 19.77 -21.49
N ALA A 123 -14.85 19.85 -21.11
CA ALA A 123 -15.58 21.13 -21.05
C ALA A 123 -14.89 22.16 -20.13
N ARG A 124 -14.52 21.74 -18.91
CA ARG A 124 -13.82 22.61 -17.94
C ARG A 124 -12.44 23.05 -18.44
N LEU A 125 -11.70 22.16 -19.10
CA LEU A 125 -10.37 22.47 -19.67
C LEU A 125 -10.47 23.40 -20.88
N LEU A 126 -11.42 23.18 -21.79
CA LEU A 126 -11.70 24.07 -22.92
C LEU A 126 -12.09 25.47 -22.45
N GLN A 127 -12.98 25.56 -21.44
CA GLN A 127 -13.37 26.84 -20.84
C GLN A 127 -12.18 27.56 -20.20
N SER A 128 -11.32 26.82 -19.48
CA SER A 128 -10.10 27.38 -18.87
C SER A 128 -9.08 27.86 -19.90
N ALA A 129 -9.07 27.26 -21.10
CA ALA A 129 -8.26 27.68 -22.23
C ALA A 129 -8.88 28.85 -23.04
N GLY A 130 -10.03 29.38 -22.62
CA GLY A 130 -10.73 30.46 -23.32
C GLY A 130 -11.42 30.03 -24.62
N LEU A 131 -11.63 28.73 -24.82
CA LEU A 131 -12.38 28.18 -25.95
C LEU A 131 -13.87 28.14 -25.61
N ASP A 132 -14.72 28.58 -26.54
CA ASP A 132 -16.15 28.67 -26.33
C ASP A 132 -16.80 27.27 -26.32
N THR A 133 -17.28 26.85 -25.16
CA THR A 133 -18.09 25.63 -24.97
C THR A 133 -19.59 25.93 -24.85
N SER A 134 -20.00 27.20 -24.93
CA SER A 134 -21.35 27.66 -24.58
C SER A 134 -22.44 27.27 -25.58
N THR A 135 -22.08 26.73 -26.75
CA THR A 135 -23.04 26.24 -27.75
C THR A 135 -22.89 24.73 -28.00
N GLY A 136 -23.60 23.91 -27.22
CA GLY A 136 -23.95 22.53 -27.62
C GLY A 136 -23.05 21.38 -27.15
N TRP A 137 -22.09 21.63 -26.25
CA TRP A 137 -21.32 20.53 -25.63
C TRP A 137 -22.14 19.79 -24.58
N ASP A 138 -22.27 18.46 -24.72
CA ASP A 138 -23.13 17.65 -23.86
C ASP A 138 -22.35 16.95 -22.73
N GLU A 139 -22.64 17.38 -21.49
CA GLU A 139 -22.02 16.91 -20.25
C GLU A 139 -22.88 15.88 -19.49
N SER A 140 -24.01 15.47 -20.09
CA SER A 140 -25.02 14.64 -19.44
C SER A 140 -24.56 13.19 -19.27
N LEU A 141 -25.03 12.55 -18.19
CA LEU A 141 -24.92 11.11 -18.04
C LEU A 141 -25.93 10.40 -18.95
N TYR A 142 -25.48 9.42 -19.72
CA TYR A 142 -26.38 8.59 -20.53
C TYR A 142 -26.39 7.15 -20.06
N THR A 143 -27.54 6.69 -19.58
CA THR A 143 -27.77 5.28 -19.20
C THR A 143 -29.04 4.75 -19.84
N LEU A 144 -29.13 3.44 -20.08
CA LEU A 144 -30.34 2.80 -20.58
C LEU A 144 -31.47 2.81 -19.53
N PRO A 145 -32.60 3.52 -19.74
CA PRO A 145 -33.69 3.58 -18.76
C PRO A 145 -34.39 2.24 -18.52
N SER A 146 -34.29 1.31 -19.47
CA SER A 146 -34.79 -0.06 -19.35
C SER A 146 -33.92 -0.95 -18.46
N TRP A 147 -32.71 -0.50 -18.13
CA TRP A 147 -31.72 -1.26 -17.36
C TRP A 147 -31.34 -0.58 -16.04
N ILE A 148 -31.28 0.75 -16.06
CA ILE A 148 -30.89 1.59 -14.93
C ILE A 148 -32.12 2.39 -14.48
N SER A 149 -32.51 2.23 -13.22
CA SER A 149 -33.63 2.98 -12.66
C SER A 149 -33.32 4.48 -12.59
N ARG A 150 -34.35 5.34 -12.61
CA ARG A 150 -34.16 6.80 -12.46
C ARG A 150 -33.44 7.17 -11.16
N SER A 151 -33.72 6.44 -10.09
CA SER A 151 -33.05 6.65 -8.79
C SER A 151 -31.56 6.31 -8.86
N GLU A 152 -31.22 5.17 -9.49
CA GLU A 152 -29.82 4.78 -9.68
C GLU A 152 -29.08 5.76 -10.60
N HIS A 153 -29.72 6.19 -11.69
CA HIS A 153 -29.17 7.21 -12.60
C HIS A 153 -28.83 8.51 -11.85
N ALA A 154 -29.77 9.04 -11.07
CA ALA A 154 -29.55 10.27 -10.30
C ALA A 154 -28.41 10.13 -9.27
N GLN A 155 -28.26 8.95 -8.66
CA GLN A 155 -27.17 8.67 -7.71
C GLN A 155 -25.80 8.53 -8.40
N MET A 156 -25.77 8.01 -9.63
CA MET A 156 -24.55 8.00 -10.45
C MET A 156 -24.16 9.42 -10.85
N GLU A 157 -25.13 10.20 -11.32
CA GLU A 157 -24.94 11.57 -11.81
C GLU A 157 -24.43 12.50 -10.70
N SER A 158 -24.94 12.37 -9.47
CA SER A 158 -24.53 13.22 -8.34
C SER A 158 -23.07 13.04 -7.91
N ARG A 159 -22.39 11.99 -8.38
CA ARG A 159 -20.97 11.73 -8.09
C ARG A 159 -20.01 12.21 -9.17
N LEU A 160 -20.52 12.57 -10.36
CA LEU A 160 -19.68 12.84 -11.53
C LEU A 160 -18.71 13.99 -11.28
N ASP A 161 -19.13 15.08 -10.65
CA ASP A 161 -18.25 16.23 -10.42
C ASP A 161 -17.07 15.87 -9.50
N THR A 162 -17.29 15.04 -8.48
CA THR A 162 -16.20 14.53 -7.64
C THR A 162 -15.19 13.69 -8.44
N PHE A 163 -15.65 12.92 -9.43
CA PHE A 163 -14.75 12.17 -10.31
C PHE A 163 -14.00 13.08 -11.28
N VAL A 164 -14.64 14.13 -11.77
CA VAL A 164 -14.01 15.15 -12.62
C VAL A 164 -12.92 15.87 -11.83
N ASP A 165 -13.21 16.33 -10.60
CA ASP A 165 -12.23 16.98 -9.73
C ASP A 165 -11.03 16.05 -9.45
N LYS A 166 -11.32 14.77 -9.18
CA LYS A 166 -10.30 13.73 -8.98
C LYS A 166 -9.44 13.52 -10.22
N LEU A 167 -9.98 13.59 -11.43
CA LEU A 167 -9.22 13.49 -12.69
C LEU A 167 -8.39 14.75 -12.94
N LEU A 168 -8.99 15.94 -12.78
CA LEU A 168 -8.34 17.23 -12.98
C LEU A 168 -7.19 17.49 -12.02
N ALA A 169 -7.21 16.89 -10.83
CA ALA A 169 -6.13 16.95 -9.86
C ALA A 169 -4.89 16.11 -10.23
N THR A 170 -4.93 15.36 -11.35
CA THR A 170 -3.80 14.50 -11.79
C THR A 170 -3.10 15.06 -13.02
N PRO A 171 -1.80 14.72 -13.23
CA PRO A 171 -1.08 15.06 -14.46
C PRO A 171 -1.76 14.56 -15.74
N LEU A 172 -2.62 13.54 -15.64
CA LEU A 172 -3.40 13.03 -16.78
C LEU A 172 -4.25 14.11 -17.45
N ALA A 173 -4.78 15.06 -16.68
CA ALA A 173 -5.60 16.15 -17.19
C ALA A 173 -4.82 17.18 -18.02
N GLN A 174 -3.48 17.17 -17.95
CA GLN A 174 -2.62 18.01 -18.78
C GLN A 174 -2.46 17.45 -20.20
N SER A 175 -2.99 16.25 -20.48
CA SER A 175 -2.93 15.65 -21.80
C SER A 175 -3.61 16.53 -22.85
N PRO A 176 -2.97 16.81 -23.99
CA PRO A 176 -3.58 17.61 -25.06
C PRO A 176 -4.81 16.93 -25.68
N LEU A 177 -5.03 15.64 -25.39
CA LEU A 177 -6.19 14.87 -25.85
C LEU A 177 -7.53 15.51 -25.44
N PHE A 178 -7.61 16.08 -24.23
CA PHE A 178 -8.84 16.72 -23.75
C PHE A 178 -9.20 17.97 -24.55
N LEU A 179 -8.20 18.74 -24.99
CA LEU A 179 -8.39 19.96 -25.79
C LEU A 179 -8.62 19.65 -27.27
N ARG A 180 -8.16 18.50 -27.76
CA ARG A 180 -8.35 18.04 -29.15
C ARG A 180 -9.71 17.40 -29.40
N LEU A 181 -10.44 17.03 -28.34
CA LEU A 181 -11.73 16.37 -28.48
C LEU A 181 -12.76 17.34 -29.09
N GLN A 182 -13.15 17.09 -30.34
CA GLN A 182 -14.03 18.01 -31.10
C GLN A 182 -15.52 17.86 -30.77
N LYS A 183 -15.94 16.71 -30.25
CA LYS A 183 -17.33 16.40 -29.91
C LYS A 183 -17.40 15.60 -28.60
N PRO A 184 -18.47 15.75 -27.81
CA PRO A 184 -18.66 14.96 -26.61
C PRO A 184 -18.78 13.46 -26.96
N LEU A 185 -18.44 12.60 -26.02
CA LEU A 185 -18.58 11.16 -26.11
C LEU A 185 -19.98 10.74 -25.68
N ARG A 186 -20.58 9.75 -26.36
CA ARG A 186 -21.87 9.20 -25.92
C ARG A 186 -21.93 7.67 -26.06
N PRO A 187 -22.31 6.95 -25.00
CA PRO A 187 -22.48 5.50 -25.07
C PRO A 187 -23.72 5.12 -25.89
N LEU A 188 -23.59 4.10 -26.74
CA LEU A 188 -24.68 3.42 -27.45
C LEU A 188 -24.62 1.93 -27.16
N TRP A 189 -25.75 1.23 -27.04
CA TRP A 189 -25.74 -0.18 -26.61
C TRP A 189 -26.30 -1.12 -27.65
N PHE A 190 -25.53 -2.19 -27.92
CA PHE A 190 -25.92 -3.25 -28.83
C PHE A 190 -25.84 -4.59 -28.11
N THR A 191 -26.86 -5.42 -28.35
CA THR A 191 -26.98 -6.78 -27.82
C THR A 191 -27.52 -7.68 -28.94
N PRO A 192 -27.46 -9.01 -28.83
CA PRO A 192 -28.08 -9.88 -29.82
C PRO A 192 -29.59 -9.67 -29.99
N SER A 193 -30.27 -9.04 -29.01
CA SER A 193 -31.68 -8.64 -29.14
C SER A 193 -31.90 -7.37 -29.99
N THR A 194 -30.84 -6.62 -30.28
CA THR A 194 -30.83 -5.42 -31.14
C THR A 194 -30.85 -5.77 -32.64
N ARG A 195 -30.75 -7.05 -33.02
CA ARG A 195 -30.76 -7.53 -34.41
C ARG A 195 -31.96 -7.06 -35.26
N LEU A 196 -33.03 -6.59 -34.62
CA LEU A 196 -34.19 -5.99 -35.28
C LEU A 196 -33.86 -4.73 -36.12
N TYR A 197 -32.74 -4.04 -35.85
CA TYR A 197 -32.36 -2.78 -36.52
C TYR A 197 -31.18 -2.93 -37.50
N ILE A 198 -30.64 -4.14 -37.70
CA ILE A 198 -29.46 -4.35 -38.57
C ILE A 198 -29.80 -4.12 -40.05
N ASN A 199 -31.05 -4.37 -40.44
CA ASN A 199 -31.50 -4.22 -41.82
C ASN A 199 -31.89 -2.78 -42.20
N ASP A 200 -31.96 -1.86 -41.21
CA ASP A 200 -32.28 -0.44 -41.39
C ASP A 200 -31.61 0.39 -40.29
N PRO A 201 -30.27 0.51 -40.32
CA PRO A 201 -29.54 1.25 -39.30
C PRO A 201 -29.83 2.76 -39.41
N PRO A 202 -29.95 3.49 -38.28
CA PRO A 202 -29.96 4.94 -38.29
C PRO A 202 -28.75 5.52 -39.02
N ASP A 203 -28.89 6.69 -39.63
CA ASP A 203 -27.75 7.40 -40.19
C ASP A 203 -26.85 7.93 -39.04
N TYR A 204 -25.69 7.30 -38.89
CA TYR A 204 -24.68 7.65 -37.89
C TYR A 204 -23.59 8.59 -38.43
N SER A 205 -23.66 8.98 -39.71
CA SER A 205 -22.61 9.79 -40.36
C SER A 205 -22.52 11.22 -39.84
N SER A 206 -23.62 11.77 -39.31
CA SER A 206 -23.71 13.16 -38.86
C SER A 206 -24.13 13.31 -37.39
N LEU A 207 -23.58 12.49 -36.49
CA LEU A 207 -23.87 12.60 -35.06
C LEU A 207 -23.26 13.85 -34.42
N PRO A 208 -23.94 14.51 -33.46
CA PRO A 208 -23.39 15.64 -32.70
C PRO A 208 -22.40 15.20 -31.61
N PHE A 209 -22.12 13.91 -31.50
CA PHE A 209 -21.23 13.29 -30.52
C PHE A 209 -20.39 12.18 -31.19
N PHE A 210 -19.28 11.78 -30.58
CA PHE A 210 -18.56 10.57 -30.96
C PHE A 210 -19.17 9.35 -30.23
N PRO A 211 -19.69 8.34 -30.97
CA PRO A 211 -20.32 7.19 -30.35
C PRO A 211 -19.29 6.23 -29.74
N VAL A 212 -19.55 5.83 -28.50
CA VAL A 212 -18.86 4.74 -27.81
C VAL A 212 -19.81 3.54 -27.77
N ILE A 213 -19.66 2.61 -28.71
CA ILE A 213 -20.57 1.49 -28.87
C ILE A 213 -20.25 0.41 -27.83
N CYS A 214 -21.07 0.33 -26.80
CA CYS A 214 -21.10 -0.72 -25.79
C CYS A 214 -21.76 -2.00 -26.35
N LEU A 215 -20.94 -2.93 -26.86
CA LEU A 215 -21.39 -4.17 -27.47
C LEU A 215 -21.32 -5.35 -26.50
N SER A 216 -22.47 -5.81 -26.02
CA SER A 216 -22.58 -7.04 -25.22
C SER A 216 -22.71 -8.24 -26.18
N ALA A 217 -21.67 -9.07 -26.28
CA ALA A 217 -21.58 -10.12 -27.30
C ALA A 217 -22.61 -11.25 -27.09
N SER A 218 -22.78 -11.71 -25.85
CA SER A 218 -23.54 -12.93 -25.57
C SER A 218 -25.06 -12.75 -25.55
N LYS A 219 -25.77 -13.77 -26.02
CA LYS A 219 -27.22 -13.91 -25.90
C LYS A 219 -27.61 -14.14 -24.44
N MET A 220 -28.68 -13.49 -24.01
CA MET A 220 -29.30 -13.78 -22.71
C MET A 220 -30.07 -15.10 -22.81
N VAL A 221 -29.67 -16.09 -22.01
CA VAL A 221 -30.42 -17.35 -21.88
C VAL A 221 -30.86 -17.57 -20.43
N PRO A 222 -32.06 -18.14 -20.19
CA PRO A 222 -32.47 -18.52 -18.85
C PRO A 222 -31.55 -19.62 -18.27
N GLY A 223 -31.14 -19.48 -17.01
CA GLY A 223 -30.39 -20.52 -16.30
C GLY A 223 -28.89 -20.60 -16.66
N SER A 224 -28.38 -21.81 -16.84
CA SER A 224 -26.94 -22.10 -17.02
C SER A 224 -26.51 -22.35 -18.47
N GLY A 225 -27.43 -22.15 -19.41
CA GLY A 225 -27.21 -22.37 -20.83
C GLY A 225 -28.42 -23.00 -21.52
N ARG A 226 -28.28 -23.26 -22.82
CA ARG A 226 -29.31 -23.91 -23.64
C ARG A 226 -28.66 -24.86 -24.65
N LEU A 227 -29.18 -26.08 -24.77
CA LEU A 227 -28.77 -26.99 -25.83
C LEU A 227 -29.22 -26.46 -27.20
N GLN A 228 -28.28 -26.28 -28.13
CA GLN A 228 -28.55 -25.85 -29.49
C GLN A 228 -27.48 -26.37 -30.45
N ASN A 229 -27.84 -26.69 -31.69
CA ASN A 229 -26.91 -27.08 -32.76
C ASN A 229 -25.82 -28.10 -32.35
N GLY A 230 -26.18 -29.11 -31.56
CA GLY A 230 -25.26 -30.18 -31.13
C GLY A 230 -24.28 -29.81 -30.01
N TYR A 231 -24.42 -28.63 -29.40
CA TYR A 231 -23.60 -28.19 -28.26
C TYR A 231 -24.43 -27.45 -27.19
N TRP A 232 -23.91 -27.37 -25.96
CA TRP A 232 -24.54 -26.59 -24.90
C TRP A 232 -24.05 -25.14 -24.98
N TYR A 233 -24.94 -24.20 -25.32
CA TYR A 233 -24.60 -22.78 -25.34
C TYR A 233 -24.45 -22.23 -23.92
N VAL A 234 -23.33 -21.59 -23.66
CA VAL A 234 -22.96 -20.97 -22.39
C VAL A 234 -22.88 -19.47 -22.60
N GLN A 235 -23.88 -18.74 -22.11
CA GLN A 235 -23.85 -17.28 -22.08
C GLN A 235 -22.61 -16.80 -21.31
N GLY A 236 -21.85 -15.85 -21.89
CA GLY A 236 -20.62 -15.36 -21.29
C GLY A 236 -19.58 -16.46 -21.19
N GLY A 237 -19.39 -17.22 -22.27
CA GLY A 237 -18.47 -18.38 -22.32
C GLY A 237 -17.05 -18.03 -21.91
N ALA A 238 -16.61 -16.81 -22.22
CA ALA A 238 -15.29 -16.26 -21.93
C ALA A 238 -15.07 -15.75 -20.50
N ASP A 239 -16.13 -15.54 -19.74
CA ASP A 239 -16.00 -15.05 -18.36
C ASP A 239 -15.26 -16.11 -17.50
N ASP A 240 -14.60 -15.69 -16.42
CA ASP A 240 -13.65 -16.49 -15.61
C ASP A 240 -12.81 -17.52 -16.40
N HIS A 241 -12.23 -17.12 -17.54
CA HIS A 241 -11.47 -18.04 -18.41
C HIS A 241 -10.30 -18.73 -17.69
N GLU A 242 -9.78 -18.13 -16.62
CA GLU A 242 -8.74 -18.72 -15.78
C GLU A 242 -9.15 -20.07 -15.17
N LEU A 243 -10.45 -20.36 -15.05
CA LEU A 243 -10.97 -21.59 -14.49
C LEU A 243 -11.16 -22.73 -15.51
N TRP A 244 -11.20 -22.42 -16.82
CA TRP A 244 -11.57 -23.41 -17.84
C TRP A 244 -10.66 -23.41 -19.08
N ALA A 245 -9.95 -22.32 -19.39
CA ALA A 245 -9.18 -22.18 -20.63
C ALA A 245 -7.88 -23.01 -20.64
N LYS A 246 -7.40 -23.49 -19.48
CA LYS A 246 -6.22 -24.38 -19.37
C LYS A 246 -4.96 -23.83 -20.06
N GLY A 247 -4.77 -22.52 -19.99
CA GLY A 247 -3.64 -21.81 -20.62
C GLY A 247 -3.88 -21.38 -22.07
N LEU A 248 -5.02 -21.73 -22.68
CA LEU A 248 -5.43 -21.21 -23.99
C LEU A 248 -5.66 -19.70 -23.90
N THR A 249 -5.09 -18.95 -24.85
CA THR A 249 -5.32 -17.51 -25.02
C THR A 249 -6.32 -17.27 -26.16
N PRO A 250 -6.96 -16.08 -26.21
CA PRO A 250 -7.83 -15.70 -27.34
C PRO A 250 -7.13 -15.84 -28.70
N ASP A 251 -5.90 -15.34 -28.83
CA ASP A 251 -5.15 -15.39 -30.10
C ASP A 251 -4.89 -16.83 -30.53
N LEU A 252 -4.48 -17.69 -29.59
CA LEU A 252 -4.20 -19.10 -29.86
C LEU A 252 -5.49 -19.85 -30.21
N PHE A 253 -6.62 -19.50 -29.57
CA PHE A 253 -7.92 -20.04 -29.94
C PHE A 253 -8.30 -19.65 -31.36
N TRP A 254 -8.23 -18.37 -31.73
CA TRP A 254 -8.61 -17.91 -33.06
C TRP A 254 -7.68 -18.42 -34.16
N ALA A 255 -6.38 -18.54 -33.89
CA ALA A 255 -5.41 -19.11 -34.83
C ALA A 255 -5.65 -20.60 -35.11
N HIS A 256 -6.14 -21.36 -34.12
CA HIS A 256 -6.37 -22.81 -34.22
C HIS A 256 -7.84 -23.20 -34.07
N LYS A 257 -8.75 -22.26 -34.38
CA LYS A 257 -10.18 -22.40 -34.10
C LYS A 257 -10.77 -23.67 -34.70
N ASP A 258 -10.53 -23.91 -35.98
CA ASP A 258 -11.11 -25.04 -36.70
C ASP A 258 -10.58 -26.39 -36.16
N GLU A 259 -9.31 -26.44 -35.76
CA GLU A 259 -8.70 -27.63 -35.16
C GLU A 259 -9.29 -27.93 -33.78
N ILE A 260 -9.46 -26.90 -32.94
CA ILE A 260 -10.02 -27.04 -31.59
C ILE A 260 -11.50 -27.43 -31.66
N LEU A 261 -12.28 -26.77 -32.50
CA LEU A 261 -13.73 -26.94 -32.59
C LEU A 261 -14.16 -28.12 -33.49
N GLY A 262 -13.26 -28.66 -34.31
CA GLY A 262 -13.47 -29.89 -35.08
C GLY A 262 -13.44 -31.16 -34.21
N ASN A 263 -12.83 -31.11 -33.03
CA ASN A 263 -12.58 -32.28 -32.18
C ASN A 263 -13.36 -32.23 -30.87
N LYS A 264 -14.69 -32.43 -30.91
CA LYS A 264 -15.58 -32.31 -29.73
C LYS A 264 -15.12 -33.16 -28.52
N SER A 265 -14.80 -34.42 -28.73
CA SER A 265 -14.41 -35.38 -27.68
C SER A 265 -12.99 -35.13 -27.15
N GLU A 266 -12.12 -34.57 -27.98
CA GLU A 266 -10.68 -34.40 -27.71
C GLU A 266 -10.27 -32.93 -27.56
N CYS A 267 -11.22 -32.01 -27.49
CA CYS A 267 -10.99 -30.55 -27.42
C CYS A 267 -9.97 -30.18 -26.35
N ASP A 268 -10.08 -30.77 -25.16
CA ASP A 268 -9.14 -30.52 -24.06
C ASP A 268 -7.73 -31.07 -24.32
N ALA A 269 -7.60 -32.16 -25.06
CA ALA A 269 -6.31 -32.73 -25.45
C ALA A 269 -5.64 -31.86 -26.53
N VAL A 270 -6.42 -31.37 -27.49
CA VAL A 270 -5.96 -30.42 -28.51
C VAL A 270 -5.48 -29.13 -27.87
N ILE A 271 -6.24 -28.56 -26.93
CA ILE A 271 -5.84 -27.35 -26.17
C ILE A 271 -4.50 -27.57 -25.47
N LYS A 272 -4.35 -28.67 -24.71
CA LYS A 272 -3.10 -28.95 -23.99
C LYS A 272 -1.91 -29.06 -24.94
N ARG A 273 -2.08 -29.72 -26.09
CA ARG A 273 -1.03 -29.85 -27.11
C ARG A 273 -0.65 -28.49 -27.69
N LEU A 274 -1.64 -27.67 -28.09
CA LEU A 274 -1.39 -26.33 -28.66
C LEU A 274 -0.71 -25.40 -27.67
N VAL A 275 -1.14 -25.39 -26.40
CA VAL A 275 -0.51 -24.59 -25.34
C VAL A 275 0.92 -25.05 -25.09
N ALA A 276 1.20 -26.36 -25.11
CA ALA A 276 2.56 -26.88 -24.98
C ALA A 276 3.43 -26.50 -26.19
N THR A 277 2.91 -26.60 -27.42
CA THR A 277 3.61 -26.19 -28.64
C THR A 277 3.92 -24.69 -28.61
N ALA A 278 2.95 -23.85 -28.24
CA ALA A 278 3.12 -22.40 -28.16
C ALA A 278 4.16 -21.97 -27.11
N LYS A 279 4.35 -22.74 -26.03
CA LYS A 279 5.41 -22.50 -25.03
C LYS A 279 6.83 -22.75 -25.56
N HIS A 280 6.98 -23.55 -26.61
CA HIS A 280 8.28 -23.95 -27.16
C HIS A 280 8.60 -23.34 -28.53
N GLN A 281 7.65 -22.65 -29.16
CA GLN A 281 7.88 -21.94 -30.41
C GLN A 281 8.45 -20.53 -30.14
N PRO A 282 9.49 -20.09 -30.88
CA PRO A 282 9.90 -18.69 -30.87
C PRO A 282 8.73 -17.80 -31.35
N GLU A 283 8.52 -16.66 -30.68
CA GLU A 283 7.40 -15.72 -30.96
C GLU A 283 7.35 -15.21 -32.42
N GLU A 284 8.39 -15.43 -33.22
CA GLU A 284 8.46 -15.08 -34.65
C GLU A 284 7.46 -15.85 -35.53
N ALA A 285 6.89 -16.97 -35.08
CA ALA A 285 6.03 -17.83 -35.91
C ALA A 285 4.52 -17.54 -35.83
N LEU A 286 4.07 -16.62 -34.97
CA LEU A 286 2.63 -16.30 -34.78
C LEU A 286 2.22 -14.94 -35.38
N ASP A 287 3.12 -14.28 -36.12
CA ASP A 287 2.85 -12.99 -36.75
C ASP A 287 2.06 -13.15 -38.06
N VAL A 288 0.73 -13.13 -37.95
CA VAL A 288 -0.19 -12.96 -39.09
C VAL A 288 -0.56 -11.47 -39.26
N GLY A 289 0.14 -10.57 -38.58
CA GLY A 289 -0.27 -9.19 -38.34
C GLY A 289 0.76 -8.11 -38.69
N GLY A 290 1.69 -8.36 -39.62
CA GLY A 290 2.32 -7.35 -40.47
C GLY A 290 2.96 -6.11 -39.81
N GLY A 291 3.28 -6.15 -38.52
CA GLY A 291 3.90 -5.05 -37.79
C GLY A 291 5.10 -5.57 -37.03
N SER A 292 6.31 -5.11 -37.39
CA SER A 292 7.55 -5.41 -36.67
C SER A 292 7.34 -5.09 -35.18
N ARG A 293 7.11 -6.13 -34.37
CA ARG A 293 6.93 -5.95 -32.93
C ARG A 293 8.30 -5.65 -32.34
N GLN A 294 8.48 -4.44 -31.80
CA GLN A 294 9.67 -4.08 -31.05
C GLN A 294 9.90 -5.13 -29.95
N LEU A 295 11.11 -5.71 -29.92
CA LEU A 295 11.48 -6.77 -28.99
C LEU A 295 11.60 -6.27 -27.54
N TYR A 296 11.82 -4.98 -27.40
CA TYR A 296 11.93 -4.24 -26.14
C TYR A 296 11.67 -2.75 -26.41
N ASP A 297 11.31 -2.03 -25.35
CA ASP A 297 11.07 -0.59 -25.35
C ASP A 297 11.87 0.07 -24.22
N TYR A 298 12.63 1.11 -24.56
CA TYR A 298 13.30 1.96 -23.56
C TYR A 298 12.29 2.91 -22.91
N ILE A 299 12.45 3.11 -21.60
CA ILE A 299 11.63 4.05 -20.85
C ILE A 299 12.33 5.41 -20.87
N GLY A 300 11.94 6.27 -21.81
CA GLY A 300 12.55 7.59 -21.98
C GLY A 300 14.08 7.48 -22.07
N GLU A 301 14.79 8.32 -21.32
CA GLU A 301 16.26 8.35 -21.28
C GLU A 301 16.84 7.56 -20.09
N THR A 302 16.01 6.87 -19.29
CA THR A 302 16.40 6.27 -18.00
C THR A 302 17.47 5.16 -18.05
N GLY A 303 17.80 4.66 -19.24
CA GLY A 303 18.66 3.49 -19.44
C GLY A 303 17.97 2.14 -19.14
N ILE A 304 16.71 2.16 -18.70
CA ILE A 304 15.90 0.96 -18.43
C ILE A 304 15.06 0.62 -19.67
N ALA A 305 15.12 -0.64 -20.10
CA ALA A 305 14.25 -1.21 -21.12
C ALA A 305 13.36 -2.31 -20.55
N ILE A 306 12.13 -2.40 -21.04
CA ILE A 306 11.23 -3.52 -20.80
C ILE A 306 11.19 -4.37 -22.06
N GLY A 307 11.33 -5.69 -21.92
CA GLY A 307 11.33 -6.57 -23.10
C GLY A 307 10.71 -7.94 -22.87
N SER A 308 10.58 -8.70 -23.97
CA SER A 308 10.06 -10.07 -23.94
C SER A 308 11.17 -11.10 -23.68
N ARG A 309 10.79 -12.37 -23.53
CA ARG A 309 11.72 -13.50 -23.47
C ARG A 309 12.76 -13.48 -24.58
N THR A 310 12.36 -13.09 -25.79
CA THR A 310 13.24 -13.05 -26.96
C THR A 310 14.36 -12.03 -26.78
N SER A 311 14.05 -10.84 -26.24
CA SER A 311 15.05 -9.80 -25.94
C SER A 311 16.01 -10.17 -24.80
N GLY A 312 15.55 -10.99 -23.84
CA GLY A 312 16.33 -11.45 -22.69
C GLY A 312 17.22 -12.66 -22.96
N LYS A 313 17.14 -13.25 -24.16
CA LYS A 313 17.82 -14.50 -24.51
C LYS A 313 19.33 -14.31 -24.67
N PRO A 314 20.18 -14.98 -23.87
CA PRO A 314 21.62 -14.97 -24.08
C PRO A 314 22.03 -15.88 -25.27
N PRO A 315 23.19 -15.60 -25.90
CA PRO A 315 24.07 -14.47 -25.64
C PRO A 315 23.63 -13.17 -26.32
N ASP A 316 22.56 -13.19 -27.12
CA ASP A 316 22.16 -12.05 -27.96
C ASP A 316 21.76 -10.81 -27.16
N CYS A 317 21.17 -10.98 -25.98
CA CYS A 317 20.83 -9.88 -25.09
C CYS A 317 22.05 -9.01 -24.72
N TRP A 318 23.26 -9.60 -24.64
CA TRP A 318 24.50 -8.89 -24.30
C TRP A 318 25.04 -7.98 -25.40
N LYS A 319 24.51 -8.07 -26.63
CA LYS A 319 24.84 -7.11 -27.69
C LYS A 319 24.24 -5.73 -27.42
N THR A 320 23.11 -5.73 -26.73
CA THR A 320 22.26 -4.53 -26.53
C THR A 320 22.25 -4.07 -25.08
N PHE A 321 22.39 -4.99 -24.12
CA PHE A 321 22.23 -4.68 -22.71
C PHE A 321 23.47 -5.05 -21.92
N ASP A 322 23.79 -4.19 -20.96
CA ASP A 322 24.91 -4.38 -20.05
C ASP A 322 24.46 -5.12 -18.79
N THR A 323 23.15 -5.20 -18.53
CA THR A 323 22.55 -5.94 -17.40
C THR A 323 21.16 -6.46 -17.75
N VAL A 324 20.83 -7.65 -17.26
CA VAL A 324 19.53 -8.32 -17.49
C VAL A 324 18.89 -8.74 -16.17
N VAL A 325 17.60 -8.41 -16.01
CA VAL A 325 16.72 -8.90 -14.94
C VAL A 325 15.64 -9.78 -15.57
N ASN A 326 15.71 -11.08 -15.31
CA ASN A 326 14.73 -12.06 -15.76
C ASN A 326 13.67 -12.29 -14.69
N CYS A 327 12.41 -11.96 -14.99
CA CYS A 327 11.26 -12.09 -14.10
C CYS A 327 10.36 -13.32 -14.38
N MET A 328 10.90 -14.36 -15.01
CA MET A 328 10.23 -15.62 -15.32
C MET A 328 11.13 -16.81 -14.99
N GLU A 329 10.62 -18.03 -15.19
CA GLU A 329 11.37 -19.27 -14.95
C GLU A 329 12.69 -19.29 -15.74
N LEU A 330 13.74 -19.85 -15.15
CA LEU A 330 15.06 -19.94 -15.77
C LEU A 330 15.06 -20.99 -16.88
N GLU A 331 15.06 -20.52 -18.12
CA GLU A 331 15.08 -21.39 -19.31
C GLU A 331 16.48 -21.61 -19.90
N TYR A 332 17.50 -21.00 -19.28
CA TYR A 332 18.86 -20.99 -19.78
C TYR A 332 19.79 -21.70 -18.78
N PRO A 333 20.00 -23.01 -18.93
CA PRO A 333 20.77 -23.82 -17.97
C PRO A 333 22.25 -23.40 -17.87
N ASP A 334 22.79 -22.72 -18.88
CA ASP A 334 24.17 -22.22 -18.89
C ASP A 334 24.36 -20.94 -18.07
N ILE A 335 23.28 -20.28 -17.61
CA ILE A 335 23.35 -19.11 -16.75
C ILE A 335 23.38 -19.57 -15.29
N GLN A 336 24.34 -19.05 -14.51
CA GLN A 336 24.41 -19.29 -13.06
C GLN A 336 23.77 -18.10 -12.30
N PRO A 337 22.53 -18.23 -11.79
CA PRO A 337 21.69 -17.11 -11.33
C PRO A 337 22.16 -16.38 -10.05
N GLU A 338 23.36 -16.65 -9.53
CA GLU A 338 23.79 -16.21 -8.18
C GLU A 338 25.26 -15.76 -8.10
N ARG A 339 25.91 -15.50 -9.23
CA ARG A 339 27.25 -14.93 -9.24
C ARG A 339 27.22 -13.41 -9.01
N PRO A 340 27.81 -12.87 -7.91
CA PRO A 340 27.77 -11.44 -7.60
C PRO A 340 28.44 -10.55 -8.67
N ASP A 341 29.33 -11.13 -9.46
CA ASP A 341 30.07 -10.54 -10.56
C ASP A 341 29.29 -10.55 -11.90
N GLN A 342 28.19 -11.29 -12.01
CA GLN A 342 27.41 -11.37 -13.25
C GLN A 342 26.35 -10.28 -13.34
N ALA A 343 26.23 -9.71 -14.54
CA ALA A 343 25.23 -8.71 -14.87
C ALA A 343 23.84 -9.33 -15.14
N TYR A 344 23.51 -10.45 -14.51
CA TYR A 344 22.26 -11.19 -14.72
C TYR A 344 21.59 -11.52 -13.38
N LEU A 345 20.35 -11.09 -13.19
CA LEU A 345 19.51 -11.42 -12.05
C LEU A 345 18.32 -12.26 -12.48
N HIS A 346 18.13 -13.41 -11.86
CA HIS A 346 16.94 -14.25 -12.04
C HIS A 346 15.99 -14.11 -10.84
N LEU A 347 14.74 -13.74 -11.13
CA LEU A 347 13.62 -13.66 -10.21
C LEU A 347 12.56 -14.66 -10.67
N ASN A 348 12.47 -15.78 -9.97
CA ASN A 348 11.56 -16.88 -10.32
C ASN A 348 10.10 -16.53 -9.95
N ILE A 349 9.48 -15.60 -10.67
CA ILE A 349 8.13 -15.10 -10.37
C ILE A 349 7.09 -15.88 -11.20
N PRO A 350 6.29 -16.79 -10.59
CA PRO A 350 5.37 -17.67 -11.33
C PRO A 350 4.22 -16.91 -12.00
N GLU A 351 3.70 -17.42 -13.12
CA GLU A 351 2.54 -16.82 -13.78
C GLU A 351 1.24 -16.87 -12.94
N GLY A 352 0.33 -15.93 -13.22
CA GLY A 352 -0.99 -15.84 -12.56
C GLY A 352 -0.99 -15.31 -11.12
N LYS A 353 -2.13 -15.46 -10.43
CA LYS A 353 -2.38 -14.88 -9.09
C LYS A 353 -1.39 -15.32 -8.01
N LYS A 354 -0.79 -16.50 -8.14
CA LYS A 354 0.20 -17.02 -7.17
C LYS A 354 1.51 -16.25 -7.21
N GLY A 355 1.86 -15.64 -8.35
CA GLY A 355 3.08 -14.85 -8.50
C GLY A 355 3.05 -13.48 -7.83
N GLN A 356 1.90 -13.02 -7.32
CA GLN A 356 1.81 -11.70 -6.70
C GLN A 356 2.66 -11.59 -5.42
N ASN A 357 2.60 -12.60 -4.56
CA ASN A 357 3.38 -12.61 -3.32
C ASN A 357 4.88 -12.72 -3.63
N GLU A 358 5.24 -13.56 -4.59
CA GLU A 358 6.64 -13.73 -5.02
C GLU A 358 7.18 -12.47 -5.71
N PHE A 359 6.35 -11.78 -6.48
CA PHE A 359 6.67 -10.47 -7.06
C PHE A 359 7.02 -9.47 -5.96
N TYR A 360 6.18 -9.33 -4.92
CA TYR A 360 6.47 -8.44 -3.80
C TYR A 360 7.72 -8.83 -3.02
N ALA A 361 7.93 -10.13 -2.77
CA ALA A 361 9.13 -10.64 -2.11
C ALA A 361 10.41 -10.40 -2.94
N SER A 362 10.29 -10.38 -4.27
CA SER A 362 11.39 -10.16 -5.20
C SER A 362 11.78 -8.68 -5.35
N LEU A 363 10.90 -7.73 -5.01
CA LEU A 363 11.13 -6.30 -5.21
C LEU A 363 12.41 -5.77 -4.53
N PRO A 364 12.67 -6.04 -3.23
CA PRO A 364 13.88 -5.52 -2.57
C PRO A 364 15.17 -5.99 -3.27
N ARG A 365 15.22 -7.27 -3.66
CA ARG A 365 16.35 -7.85 -4.37
C ARG A 365 16.52 -7.25 -5.77
N ALA A 366 15.42 -7.09 -6.51
CA ALA A 366 15.43 -6.50 -7.84
C ALA A 366 15.93 -5.04 -7.80
N LEU A 367 15.39 -4.24 -6.87
CA LEU A 367 15.74 -2.83 -6.71
C LEU A 367 17.20 -2.65 -6.27
N ALA A 368 17.68 -3.46 -5.32
CA ALA A 368 19.08 -3.41 -4.89
C ALA A 368 20.05 -3.72 -6.05
N PHE A 369 19.71 -4.73 -6.86
CA PHE A 369 20.51 -5.12 -8.02
C PHE A 369 20.52 -4.04 -9.10
N ILE A 370 19.35 -3.49 -9.45
CA ILE A 370 19.22 -2.40 -10.44
C ILE A 370 20.00 -1.16 -9.96
N LYS A 371 19.85 -0.77 -8.68
CA LYS A 371 20.54 0.39 -8.10
C LYS A 371 22.05 0.33 -8.26
N GLY A 372 22.67 -0.83 -8.06
CA GLY A 372 24.12 -1.00 -8.22
C GLY A 372 24.63 -0.80 -9.65
N ARG A 373 23.73 -0.81 -10.63
CA ARG A 373 24.04 -0.74 -12.08
C ARG A 373 23.58 0.55 -12.75
N LEU A 374 22.71 1.34 -12.11
CA LEU A 374 22.35 2.67 -12.58
C LEU A 374 23.58 3.60 -12.59
N ARG A 375 23.63 4.51 -13.57
CA ARG A 375 24.68 5.52 -13.74
C ARG A 375 24.03 6.88 -13.99
N ALA A 376 24.64 7.94 -13.46
CA ALA A 376 24.10 9.29 -13.56
C ALA A 376 24.08 9.83 -15.00
N ASP A 377 24.99 9.34 -15.85
CA ASP A 377 25.03 9.62 -17.29
C ASP A 377 24.13 8.69 -18.11
N GLN A 378 23.38 7.80 -17.44
CA GLN A 378 22.45 6.84 -18.04
C GLN A 378 23.06 5.95 -19.12
N SER A 379 24.39 5.80 -19.13
CA SER A 379 25.10 5.04 -20.16
C SER A 379 24.92 3.53 -20.04
N HIS A 380 24.47 3.06 -18.87
CA HIS A 380 24.38 1.63 -18.55
C HIS A 380 22.98 1.09 -18.86
N ARG A 381 22.90 0.14 -19.82
CA ARG A 381 21.64 -0.33 -20.39
C ARG A 381 21.14 -1.55 -19.63
N ILE A 382 20.00 -1.41 -18.95
CA ILE A 382 19.39 -2.45 -18.13
C ILE A 382 18.13 -2.98 -18.83
N LEU A 383 18.09 -4.27 -19.13
CA LEU A 383 16.88 -4.95 -19.58
C LEU A 383 16.16 -5.60 -18.40
N ILE A 384 14.87 -5.33 -18.27
CA ILE A 384 13.96 -6.04 -17.36
C ILE A 384 12.95 -6.77 -18.23
N HIS A 385 12.95 -8.10 -18.21
CA HIS A 385 12.08 -8.88 -19.09
C HIS A 385 11.23 -9.92 -18.35
N CYS A 386 10.05 -10.17 -18.89
CA CYS A 386 9.22 -11.32 -18.55
C CYS A 386 8.79 -11.99 -19.86
N ALA A 387 7.86 -12.94 -19.83
CA ALA A 387 7.45 -13.68 -21.04
C ALA A 387 7.15 -12.75 -22.23
N LYS A 388 6.27 -11.76 -22.04
CA LYS A 388 5.82 -10.82 -23.09
C LYS A 388 6.29 -9.37 -22.91
N GLY A 389 7.01 -9.05 -21.83
CA GLY A 389 7.36 -7.67 -21.50
C GLY A 389 6.19 -6.79 -21.04
N GLN A 390 5.06 -7.37 -20.62
CA GLN A 390 3.82 -6.62 -20.34
C GLN A 390 3.31 -6.78 -18.90
N ASP A 391 3.96 -7.62 -18.09
CA ASP A 391 3.49 -7.99 -16.75
C ASP A 391 4.51 -7.63 -15.66
N ARG A 392 5.26 -8.64 -15.17
CA ARG A 392 6.16 -8.50 -14.01
C ARG A 392 7.31 -7.55 -14.30
N SER A 393 7.82 -7.57 -15.53
CA SER A 393 8.87 -6.65 -15.96
C SER A 393 8.43 -5.20 -15.86
N VAL A 394 7.17 -4.89 -16.23
CA VAL A 394 6.58 -3.56 -16.06
C VAL A 394 6.51 -3.19 -14.58
N GLY A 395 6.10 -4.14 -13.72
CA GLY A 395 6.05 -3.92 -12.28
C GLY A 395 7.42 -3.64 -11.65
N ILE A 396 8.46 -4.40 -12.01
CA ILE A 396 9.83 -4.17 -11.51
C ILE A 396 10.40 -2.86 -12.07
N ALA A 397 10.19 -2.58 -13.36
CA ALA A 397 10.61 -1.33 -13.98
C ALA A 397 9.94 -0.12 -13.31
N LEU A 398 8.62 -0.17 -13.11
CA LEU A 398 7.88 0.88 -12.42
C LEU A 398 8.39 1.09 -10.99
N ALA A 399 8.66 0.01 -10.25
CA ALA A 399 9.25 0.13 -8.92
C ALA A 399 10.63 0.78 -8.95
N ALA A 400 11.46 0.48 -9.97
CA ALA A 400 12.76 1.11 -10.15
C ALA A 400 12.64 2.60 -10.51
N LEU A 401 11.69 2.97 -11.37
CA LEU A 401 11.40 4.37 -11.71
C LEU A 401 10.98 5.15 -10.48
N VAL A 402 10.01 4.64 -9.72
CA VAL A 402 9.53 5.29 -8.49
C VAL A 402 10.63 5.39 -7.43
N ALA A 403 11.52 4.39 -7.34
CA ALA A 403 12.57 4.36 -6.33
C ALA A 403 13.78 5.23 -6.68
N PHE A 404 14.08 5.42 -7.97
CA PHE A 404 15.37 5.96 -8.42
C PHE A 404 15.28 7.06 -9.48
N PHE A 405 14.10 7.51 -9.89
CA PHE A 405 13.95 8.56 -10.89
C PHE A 405 12.97 9.64 -10.46
N ASP A 406 13.19 10.87 -10.92
CA ASP A 406 12.26 11.99 -10.74
C ASP A 406 11.19 11.98 -11.84
N GLU A 407 10.25 12.94 -11.76
CA GLU A 407 9.19 13.09 -12.77
C GLU A 407 9.72 13.43 -14.17
N GLN A 408 10.97 13.87 -14.28
CA GLN A 408 11.64 14.18 -15.55
C GLN A 408 12.45 12.99 -16.10
N GLY A 409 12.53 11.88 -15.37
CA GLY A 409 13.28 10.69 -15.77
C GLY A 409 14.79 10.81 -15.54
N HIS A 410 15.25 11.75 -14.70
CA HIS A 410 16.63 11.79 -14.25
C HIS A 410 16.82 10.87 -13.06
N LEU A 411 18.00 10.24 -12.99
CA LEU A 411 18.36 9.38 -11.86
C LEU A 411 18.37 10.24 -10.59
N THR A 412 17.40 10.01 -9.72
CA THR A 412 17.48 10.52 -8.37
C THR A 412 18.56 9.74 -7.66
N SER A 413 19.45 10.43 -6.95
CA SER A 413 20.02 9.82 -5.76
C SER A 413 18.86 9.18 -4.99
N PRO A 414 19.05 8.00 -4.33
CA PRO A 414 17.96 7.35 -3.60
C PRO A 414 17.16 8.38 -2.82
N PRO A 415 15.87 8.16 -2.48
CA PRO A 415 15.23 8.96 -1.46
C PRO A 415 16.05 8.79 -0.18
N THR A 416 17.10 9.59 -0.05
CA THR A 416 17.31 10.41 1.08
C THR A 416 15.93 10.99 1.32
N ILE A 417 15.26 10.51 2.38
CA ILE A 417 14.78 11.46 3.39
C ILE A 417 15.75 12.62 3.29
N ASP A 418 15.29 13.75 2.73
CA ASP A 418 16.12 14.89 2.36
C ASP A 418 17.37 14.85 3.24
N LYS A 419 18.54 14.46 2.71
CA LYS A 419 19.71 14.31 3.60
C LYS A 419 20.14 15.68 4.14
N GLU A 420 19.52 16.74 3.63
CA GLU A 420 19.56 18.08 4.19
C GLU A 420 18.53 18.30 5.32
N MET A 421 17.42 17.56 5.37
CA MET A 421 16.37 17.68 6.38
C MET A 421 16.27 16.45 7.29
N ASP A 422 16.92 16.61 8.44
CA ASP A 422 16.77 15.81 9.66
C ASP A 422 15.32 15.39 9.96
N PHE A 423 15.10 14.13 10.39
CA PHE A 423 13.76 13.60 10.68
C PHE A 423 12.95 14.49 11.63
N TYR A 424 13.59 15.07 12.65
CA TYR A 424 12.91 15.95 13.60
C TYR A 424 12.68 17.36 13.05
N GLN A 425 13.53 17.85 12.15
CA GLN A 425 13.21 19.06 11.39
C GLN A 425 11.96 18.86 10.54
N HIS A 426 11.84 17.71 9.86
CA HIS A 426 10.62 17.36 9.12
C HIS A 426 9.40 17.27 10.04
N ALA A 427 9.50 16.50 11.13
CA ALA A 427 8.43 16.38 12.12
C ALA A 427 8.02 17.75 12.67
N ARG A 428 8.98 18.68 12.84
CA ARG A 428 8.72 20.05 13.28
C ARG A 428 7.95 20.87 12.23
N GLN A 429 8.30 20.76 10.96
CA GLN A 429 7.55 21.43 9.89
C GLN A 429 6.12 20.90 9.77
N VAL A 430 5.92 19.59 9.87
CA VAL A 430 4.57 18.99 9.89
C VAL A 430 3.81 19.52 11.11
N PHE A 431 4.47 19.64 12.26
CA PHE A 431 3.87 20.18 13.48
C PHE A 431 3.43 21.64 13.30
N ASP A 432 4.31 22.50 12.79
CA ASP A 432 3.97 23.92 12.58
C ASP A 432 2.81 24.07 11.59
N LYS A 433 2.75 23.24 10.53
CA LYS A 433 1.62 23.18 9.59
C LYS A 433 0.33 22.71 10.26
N ALA A 434 0.38 21.64 11.04
CA ALA A 434 -0.78 21.07 11.72
C ALA A 434 -1.33 22.00 12.82
N ILE A 435 -0.47 22.79 13.47
CA ILE A 435 -0.90 23.86 14.38
C ILE A 435 -1.58 24.98 13.60
N ALA A 436 -0.99 25.42 12.48
CA ALA A 436 -1.57 26.49 11.66
C ALA A 436 -2.94 26.12 11.05
N SER A 437 -3.15 24.85 10.69
CA SER A 437 -4.44 24.35 10.17
C SER A 437 -5.46 24.00 11.27
N GLY A 438 -5.04 23.97 12.54
CA GLY A 438 -5.90 23.57 13.67
C GLY A 438 -6.08 22.05 13.81
N ASP A 439 -5.32 21.25 13.07
CA ASP A 439 -5.33 19.79 13.14
C ASP A 439 -4.61 19.23 14.39
N ALA A 440 -3.65 20.00 14.92
CA ALA A 440 -2.97 19.75 16.18
C ALA A 440 -3.23 20.88 17.19
N VAL A 441 -3.10 20.58 18.47
CA VAL A 441 -3.23 21.53 19.58
C VAL A 441 -1.94 21.50 20.40
N TYR A 442 -1.32 22.67 20.54
CA TYR A 442 -0.14 22.86 21.39
C TYR A 442 -0.54 23.49 22.73
N TYR A 443 0.00 22.96 23.83
CA TYR A 443 -0.20 23.49 25.16
C TYR A 443 1.11 24.08 25.67
N GLU A 444 1.12 25.38 25.93
CA GLU A 444 2.26 26.05 26.55
C GLU A 444 2.46 25.56 27.99
N THR A 445 3.72 25.39 28.39
CA THR A 445 4.10 24.88 29.70
C THR A 445 5.29 25.62 30.29
N THR A 446 5.33 25.72 31.62
CA THR A 446 6.55 26.09 32.35
C THR A 446 7.23 24.83 32.89
N THR A 447 8.55 24.86 33.06
CA THR A 447 9.31 23.72 33.59
C THR A 447 10.05 24.12 34.85
N ASP A 448 9.89 23.36 35.93
CA ASP A 448 10.73 23.45 37.13
C ASP A 448 11.72 22.29 37.15
N ILE A 449 12.87 22.52 37.78
CA ILE A 449 13.88 21.49 38.02
C ILE A 449 13.92 21.18 39.52
N VAL A 450 13.85 19.90 39.87
CA VAL A 450 13.98 19.40 41.25
C VAL A 450 15.07 18.35 41.29
N GLU A 451 16.08 18.59 42.12
CA GLU A 451 17.17 17.65 42.32
C GLU A 451 16.85 16.69 43.48
N GLU A 452 16.80 15.39 43.20
CA GLU A 452 16.58 14.35 44.20
C GLU A 452 17.32 13.05 43.79
N GLY A 453 18.04 12.43 44.72
CA GLY A 453 18.77 11.18 44.44
C GLY A 453 19.85 11.29 43.37
N GLY A 454 20.42 12.48 43.16
CA GLY A 454 21.40 12.75 42.10
C GLY A 454 20.80 12.89 40.70
N ILE A 455 19.48 13.06 40.59
CA ILE A 455 18.75 13.27 39.34
C ILE A 455 18.09 14.64 39.37
N GLU A 456 18.29 15.42 38.31
CA GLU A 456 17.63 16.71 38.09
C GLU A 456 16.30 16.51 37.34
N PHE A 457 15.23 16.17 38.06
CA PHE A 457 13.90 15.93 37.51
C PHE A 457 13.28 17.19 36.88
N GLU A 458 12.63 17.02 35.74
CA GLU A 458 11.86 18.07 35.06
C GLU A 458 10.38 17.95 35.42
N ILE A 459 9.79 19.02 35.94
CA ILE A 459 8.36 19.10 36.24
C ILE A 459 7.73 20.12 35.28
N ARG A 460 7.03 19.62 34.26
CA ARG A 460 6.31 20.45 33.29
C ARG A 460 4.91 20.75 33.79
N TYR A 461 4.61 22.03 34.01
CA TYR A 461 3.31 22.52 34.44
C TYR A 461 2.47 22.99 33.24
N ALA A 462 1.32 22.38 33.05
CA ALA A 462 0.44 22.58 31.90
C ALA A 462 -1.03 22.81 32.33
N PRO A 463 -1.37 23.99 32.87
CA PRO A 463 -2.70 24.26 33.44
C PRO A 463 -3.84 24.17 32.41
N ALA A 464 -3.55 24.43 31.13
CA ALA A 464 -4.53 24.32 30.05
C ALA A 464 -5.06 22.90 29.86
N LEU A 465 -4.28 21.86 30.24
CA LEU A 465 -4.72 20.46 30.16
C LEU A 465 -5.79 20.12 31.20
N ALA A 466 -5.89 20.87 32.30
CA ALA A 466 -6.95 20.69 33.30
C ALA A 466 -8.34 21.10 32.76
N LYS A 467 -8.37 21.99 31.76
CA LYS A 467 -9.61 22.49 31.12
C LYS A 467 -10.07 21.67 29.92
N LYS A 468 -9.32 20.62 29.55
CA LYS A 468 -9.77 19.67 28.52
C LYS A 468 -11.12 19.12 28.97
N PRO A 469 -12.15 19.00 28.10
CA PRO A 469 -13.36 18.31 28.47
C PRO A 469 -12.96 16.93 28.98
N GLN A 470 -13.03 16.74 30.30
CA GLN A 470 -13.01 15.41 30.87
C GLN A 470 -14.13 14.71 30.12
N SER A 471 -13.79 13.65 29.40
CA SER A 471 -14.78 12.78 28.80
C SER A 471 -15.75 12.44 29.93
N GLN A 472 -16.92 13.07 29.93
CA GLN A 472 -17.99 12.69 30.83
C GLN A 472 -18.09 11.18 30.70
N ALA A 473 -18.19 10.50 31.83
CA ALA A 473 -18.55 9.10 31.90
C ALA A 473 -19.96 8.97 31.30
N VAL A 474 -20.04 9.03 29.97
CA VAL A 474 -21.18 8.56 29.20
C VAL A 474 -21.11 7.06 29.32
N GLU A 475 -22.11 6.49 29.99
CA GLU A 475 -22.38 5.07 30.10
C GLU A 475 -22.01 4.34 28.79
N GLN A 476 -20.91 3.58 28.82
CA GLN A 476 -20.30 3.01 27.62
C GLN A 476 -21.10 1.83 27.10
N THR A 477 -22.02 2.13 26.18
CA THR A 477 -22.56 1.18 25.20
C THR A 477 -22.07 1.45 23.77
N THR A 478 -21.09 2.35 23.59
CA THR A 478 -20.47 2.64 22.29
C THR A 478 -18.93 2.67 22.39
N GLU A 479 -18.26 1.84 21.59
CA GLU A 479 -16.80 1.78 21.49
C GLU A 479 -16.24 3.15 21.04
N ARG A 480 -15.24 3.67 21.75
CA ARG A 480 -14.56 4.91 21.34
C ARG A 480 -13.85 4.69 20.00
N PRO A 481 -13.99 5.60 19.02
CA PRO A 481 -13.34 5.45 17.73
C PRO A 481 -11.80 5.50 17.88
N ASN A 482 -11.12 4.59 17.18
CA ASN A 482 -9.66 4.51 17.18
C ASN A 482 -9.07 5.74 16.46
N PRO A 483 -8.29 6.61 17.14
CA PRO A 483 -7.78 7.85 16.54
C PRO A 483 -6.70 7.62 15.47
N PHE A 484 -6.20 6.39 15.34
CA PHE A 484 -5.15 6.04 14.38
C PHE A 484 -5.69 5.39 13.10
N LEU A 485 -6.99 5.06 13.03
CA LEU A 485 -7.60 4.36 11.90
C LEU A 485 -9.01 4.92 11.55
N PRO A 486 -9.18 5.64 10.41
CA PRO A 486 -8.10 6.27 9.64
C PRO A 486 -7.46 7.40 10.43
N TYR A 487 -6.14 7.57 10.32
CA TYR A 487 -5.44 8.72 10.91
C TYR A 487 -5.74 10.01 10.14
N ASN A 488 -5.56 11.16 10.80
CA ASN A 488 -5.64 12.46 10.12
C ASN A 488 -4.38 12.67 9.24
N PRO A 489 -4.51 12.85 7.91
CA PRO A 489 -3.36 13.07 7.03
C PRO A 489 -2.50 14.28 7.41
N ALA A 490 -3.08 15.32 8.03
CA ALA A 490 -2.33 16.49 8.49
C ALA A 490 -1.36 16.18 9.64
N LEU A 491 -1.56 15.05 10.34
CA LEU A 491 -0.68 14.57 11.40
C LEU A 491 0.35 13.56 10.89
N PHE A 492 0.35 13.19 9.61
CA PHE A 492 1.30 12.22 9.07
C PHE A 492 2.69 12.83 8.90
N VAL A 493 3.71 12.21 9.50
CA VAL A 493 5.11 12.62 9.37
C VAL A 493 5.81 11.75 8.32
N SER A 494 5.79 10.44 8.50
CA SER A 494 6.42 9.46 7.61
C SER A 494 5.88 8.05 7.90
N GLU A 495 6.40 7.03 7.21
CA GLU A 495 6.07 5.63 7.49
C GLU A 495 7.28 4.70 7.37
N THR A 496 7.19 3.54 8.00
CA THR A 496 8.04 2.37 7.73
C THR A 496 7.20 1.28 7.07
N ALA A 497 7.79 0.11 6.80
CA ALA A 497 7.05 -1.01 6.22
C ALA A 497 5.79 -1.38 7.02
N THR A 498 5.86 -1.33 8.35
CA THR A 498 4.81 -1.83 9.27
C THR A 498 4.14 -0.76 10.12
N HIS A 499 4.70 0.46 10.19
CA HIS A 499 4.21 1.53 11.07
C HIS A 499 3.95 2.84 10.33
N ASN A 500 2.95 3.58 10.81
CA ASN A 500 2.76 4.99 10.50
C ASN A 500 3.41 5.84 11.61
N ILE A 501 4.09 6.92 11.24
CA ILE A 501 4.67 7.88 12.18
C ILE A 501 3.82 9.14 12.14
N LEU A 502 3.11 9.41 13.23
CA LEU A 502 2.10 10.46 13.33
C LEU A 502 2.46 11.47 14.41
N LEU A 503 2.08 12.74 14.26
CA LEU A 503 2.16 13.71 15.35
C LEU A 503 1.13 13.42 16.43
N ASN A 504 1.52 13.64 17.69
CA ASN A 504 0.56 13.69 18.77
C ASN A 504 -0.34 14.92 18.63
N LYS A 505 -1.63 14.70 18.44
CA LYS A 505 -2.64 15.75 18.29
C LYS A 505 -2.69 16.72 19.48
N PHE A 506 -2.46 16.25 20.71
CA PHE A 506 -2.51 17.05 21.93
C PHE A 506 -1.11 17.19 22.50
N CYS A 507 -0.35 18.10 21.90
CA CYS A 507 1.08 18.17 22.04
C CYS A 507 1.50 19.13 23.17
N VAL A 508 2.40 18.65 24.03
CA VAL A 508 3.05 19.45 25.07
C VAL A 508 4.52 19.72 24.71
N VAL A 509 5.18 18.75 24.07
CA VAL A 509 6.56 18.88 23.59
C VAL A 509 6.50 18.95 22.07
N PRO A 510 6.81 20.11 21.44
CA PRO A 510 6.75 20.25 19.99
C PRO A 510 7.52 19.14 19.26
N GLY A 511 6.91 18.55 18.23
CA GLY A 511 7.49 17.42 17.52
C GLY A 511 7.31 16.06 18.21
N HIS A 512 6.49 15.93 19.25
CA HIS A 512 6.11 14.63 19.81
C HIS A 512 5.42 13.76 18.75
N VAL A 513 6.06 12.64 18.38
CA VAL A 513 5.56 11.66 17.40
C VAL A 513 5.12 10.34 18.04
N LEU A 514 4.22 9.65 17.35
CA LEU A 514 3.66 8.34 17.66
C LEU A 514 4.04 7.37 16.54
N VAL A 515 4.76 6.29 16.87
CA VAL A 515 5.07 5.19 15.95
C VAL A 515 3.99 4.13 16.14
N VAL A 516 3.02 4.08 15.22
CA VAL A 516 1.77 3.32 15.36
C VAL A 516 1.73 2.16 14.36
N THR A 517 1.36 0.96 14.80
CA THR A 517 1.21 -0.18 13.88
C THR A 517 0.13 0.11 12.83
N LYS A 518 0.39 -0.20 11.55
CA LYS A 518 -0.58 0.04 10.47
C LYS A 518 -1.90 -0.70 10.69
N ASP A 519 -1.82 -1.94 11.17
CA ASP A 519 -2.96 -2.73 11.62
C ASP A 519 -3.16 -2.60 13.12
N PHE A 520 -4.40 -2.75 13.59
CA PHE A 520 -4.69 -2.75 15.02
C PHE A 520 -3.96 -3.90 15.72
N GLN A 521 -3.12 -3.54 16.69
CA GLN A 521 -2.55 -4.46 17.66
C GLN A 521 -2.84 -3.93 19.07
N PRO A 522 -3.04 -4.78 20.08
CA PRO A 522 -3.33 -4.31 21.42
C PRO A 522 -2.09 -3.67 22.07
N GLN A 523 -2.28 -2.56 22.79
CA GLN A 523 -1.24 -1.85 23.58
C GLN A 523 -0.70 -2.71 24.74
N THR A 524 -1.32 -3.86 25.02
CA THR A 524 -0.82 -4.86 25.98
C THR A 524 0.16 -5.86 25.36
N ALA A 525 0.37 -5.83 24.04
CA ALA A 525 1.34 -6.69 23.38
C ALA A 525 2.78 -6.20 23.65
N PRO A 526 3.75 -7.13 23.77
CA PRO A 526 5.16 -6.77 23.88
C PRO A 526 5.67 -6.11 22.60
N LEU A 527 6.81 -5.42 22.69
CA LEU A 527 7.51 -4.88 21.52
C LEU A 527 8.20 -6.02 20.77
N LEU A 528 8.01 -6.06 19.46
CA LEU A 528 8.56 -7.03 18.52
C LEU A 528 9.60 -6.35 17.61
N PRO A 529 10.43 -7.11 16.87
CA PRO A 529 11.47 -6.54 16.01
C PRO A 529 11.01 -5.40 15.08
N PRO A 530 9.84 -5.47 14.40
CA PRO A 530 9.37 -4.38 13.54
C PRO A 530 9.05 -3.08 14.28
N ASP A 531 8.61 -3.16 15.54
CA ASP A 531 8.29 -1.99 16.37
C ASP A 531 9.58 -1.27 16.75
N LEU A 532 10.56 -2.04 17.22
CA LEU A 532 11.87 -1.54 17.63
C LEU A 532 12.67 -1.02 16.44
N ALA A 533 12.60 -1.68 15.29
CA ALA A 533 13.17 -1.19 14.03
C ALA A 533 12.58 0.17 13.63
N SER A 534 11.26 0.31 13.68
CA SER A 534 10.57 1.55 13.30
C SER A 534 10.82 2.69 14.27
N ALA A 535 11.05 2.38 15.54
CA ALA A 535 11.38 3.38 16.54
C ALA A 535 12.86 3.76 16.45
N TRP A 536 13.76 2.80 16.17
CA TRP A 536 15.17 3.04 15.88
C TRP A 536 15.39 3.92 14.65
N TYR A 537 14.56 3.74 13.60
CA TYR A 537 14.50 4.64 12.44
C TYR A 537 14.42 6.11 12.87
N CYS A 538 13.47 6.42 13.76
CA CYS A 538 13.20 7.78 14.19
C CYS A 538 14.35 8.33 15.04
N LEU A 539 14.96 7.49 15.88
CA LEU A 539 16.08 7.88 16.74
C LEU A 539 17.40 8.11 15.99
N THR A 540 17.59 7.48 14.82
CA THR A 540 18.88 7.52 14.09
C THR A 540 18.88 8.38 12.83
N ASN A 541 17.71 8.71 12.27
CA ASN A 541 17.61 9.64 11.14
C ASN A 541 17.50 11.11 11.59
N THR A 542 18.02 11.43 12.77
CA THR A 542 17.98 12.76 13.40
C THR A 542 19.29 13.01 14.15
N SER A 543 19.74 14.25 14.11
CA SER A 543 20.77 14.87 14.95
C SER A 543 20.19 15.41 16.26
N THR A 544 18.87 15.63 16.32
CA THR A 544 18.17 15.98 17.55
C THR A 544 18.15 14.78 18.49
N PRO A 545 18.71 14.86 19.71
CA PRO A 545 18.63 13.77 20.68
C PRO A 545 17.17 13.52 21.06
N CYS A 546 16.80 12.26 21.22
CA CYS A 546 15.41 11.88 21.44
C CYS A 546 15.29 10.79 22.49
N VAL A 547 14.13 10.76 23.14
CA VAL A 547 13.76 9.67 24.04
C VAL A 547 12.45 9.07 23.56
N ALA A 548 12.48 7.76 23.39
CA ALA A 548 11.33 6.99 23.01
C ALA A 548 10.83 6.18 24.21
N TYR A 549 9.52 5.97 24.27
CA TYR A 549 8.90 5.29 25.38
C TYR A 549 7.64 4.52 25.00
N TYR A 550 7.34 3.48 25.78
CA TYR A 550 6.20 2.60 25.58
C TYR A 550 5.49 2.32 26.90
N ASN A 551 4.17 2.54 26.92
CA ASN A 551 3.31 2.27 28.06
C ASN A 551 2.51 0.99 27.78
N CYS A 552 2.87 -0.12 28.43
CA CYS A 552 2.24 -1.42 28.21
C CYS A 552 1.39 -1.84 29.41
N GLY A 553 0.14 -2.23 29.19
CA GLY A 553 -0.76 -2.69 30.26
C GLY A 553 -1.57 -1.56 30.92
N ARG A 554 -2.60 -1.94 31.68
CA ARG A 554 -3.60 -1.02 32.24
C ARG A 554 -3.02 0.01 33.20
N LEU A 555 -2.01 -0.38 33.99
CA LEU A 555 -1.42 0.46 35.04
C LEU A 555 -0.24 1.31 34.53
N SER A 556 0.04 1.30 33.22
CA SER A 556 1.22 1.95 32.64
C SER A 556 1.06 3.43 32.33
N GLY A 557 -0.16 3.96 32.47
CA GLY A 557 -0.54 5.30 32.00
C GLY A 557 -0.85 5.35 30.49
N ALA A 558 -1.14 4.20 29.86
CA ALA A 558 -1.57 4.14 28.47
C ALA A 558 -3.00 4.68 28.27
N SER A 559 -3.21 5.55 27.28
CA SER A 559 -4.50 6.19 27.03
C SER A 559 -5.23 5.68 25.78
N GLN A 560 -4.56 4.89 24.94
CA GLN A 560 -5.10 4.32 23.70
C GLN A 560 -4.87 2.80 23.64
N PRO A 561 -5.85 2.01 23.15
CA PRO A 561 -5.75 0.56 23.10
C PRO A 561 -4.94 0.03 21.90
N HIS A 562 -4.73 0.85 20.86
CA HIS A 562 -3.95 0.49 19.68
C HIS A 562 -2.46 0.75 19.96
N LYS A 563 -1.64 -0.28 19.77
CA LYS A 563 -0.20 -0.32 19.92
C LYS A 563 0.52 0.87 19.26
N HIS A 564 1.21 1.64 20.08
CA HIS A 564 2.04 2.77 19.65
C HIS A 564 3.21 3.01 20.61
N ILE A 565 4.38 3.34 20.04
CA ILE A 565 5.54 3.90 20.76
C ILE A 565 5.47 5.43 20.64
N GLN A 566 5.88 6.14 21.67
CA GLN A 566 5.93 7.60 21.68
C GLN A 566 7.37 8.07 21.67
N ILE A 567 7.69 9.11 20.91
CA ILE A 567 9.04 9.68 20.85
C ILE A 567 8.97 11.19 20.97
N ILE A 568 9.73 11.74 21.91
CA ILE A 568 9.86 13.18 22.10
C ILE A 568 11.30 13.64 21.82
N PRO A 569 11.47 14.82 21.18
CA PRO A 569 12.78 15.42 21.04
C PRO A 569 13.23 16.01 22.38
N MET A 570 14.54 15.95 22.63
CA MET A 570 15.20 16.64 23.71
C MET A 570 15.78 17.95 23.17
N ASP A 571 15.78 19.01 24.00
CA ASP A 571 16.43 20.27 23.64
C ASP A 571 17.95 20.12 23.80
N PRO A 572 18.74 20.14 22.71
CA PRO A 572 20.19 19.98 22.78
C PRO A 572 20.88 21.09 23.60
N GLN A 573 20.28 22.28 23.70
CA GLN A 573 20.86 23.38 24.48
C GLN A 573 20.58 23.25 25.97
N ALA A 574 19.50 22.58 26.35
CA ALA A 574 19.14 22.34 27.74
C ALA A 574 19.72 21.02 28.25
N ARG A 575 19.48 19.90 27.54
CA ARG A 575 19.93 18.56 27.93
C ARG A 575 19.87 17.57 26.77
N HIS A 576 20.96 16.84 26.52
CA HIS A 576 21.03 15.84 25.44
C HIS A 576 20.47 14.45 25.81
N ARG A 577 20.18 14.18 27.09
CA ARG A 577 19.72 12.88 27.60
C ARG A 577 18.55 13.07 28.58
N PRO A 578 17.64 12.10 28.72
CA PRO A 578 16.60 12.19 29.74
C PRO A 578 17.25 12.26 31.15
N PRO A 579 16.64 12.97 32.13
CA PRO A 579 17.17 13.12 33.49
C PRO A 579 17.63 11.80 34.14
N ILE A 580 16.89 10.71 33.92
CA ILE A 580 17.22 9.39 34.47
C ILE A 580 18.59 8.87 34.02
N ALA A 581 19.15 9.36 32.92
CA ALA A 581 20.46 8.95 32.44
C ALA A 581 21.60 9.26 33.44
N ALA A 582 21.40 10.23 34.36
CA ALA A 582 22.39 10.60 35.37
C ALA A 582 22.76 9.41 36.29
N VAL A 583 21.80 8.57 36.65
CA VAL A 583 22.08 7.38 37.48
C VAL A 583 22.79 6.26 36.71
N LEU A 584 22.78 6.31 35.37
CA LEU A 584 23.54 5.37 34.54
C LEU A 584 25.04 5.70 34.50
N ASP A 585 25.44 6.92 34.87
CA ASP A 585 26.86 7.29 34.99
C ASP A 585 27.53 6.64 36.21
N ALA A 586 26.73 6.20 37.19
CA ALA A 586 27.21 5.45 38.35
C ALA A 586 27.51 3.97 38.05
N ILE A 587 27.15 3.45 36.87
CA ILE A 587 27.46 2.06 36.47
C ILE A 587 28.98 1.93 36.28
N PRO A 588 29.68 1.10 37.08
CA PRO A 588 31.16 1.05 37.13
C PRO A 588 31.85 0.78 35.78
N GLU A 589 31.18 0.09 34.86
CA GLU A 589 31.76 -0.38 33.60
C GLU A 589 31.90 0.68 32.49
N LYS A 590 31.37 1.91 32.64
CA LYS A 590 31.65 3.00 31.68
C LYS A 590 33.15 3.33 31.54
N LYS A 591 34.00 2.85 32.47
CA LYS A 591 35.47 3.04 32.44
C LYS A 591 36.26 1.98 31.66
N TYR A 592 35.69 0.82 31.30
CA TYR A 592 36.44 -0.27 30.67
C TYR A 592 35.61 -1.01 29.59
N CYS A 593 35.60 -0.50 28.35
CA CYS A 593 35.06 -1.19 27.17
C CYS A 593 35.85 -2.49 26.88
N LYS A 594 35.41 -3.65 27.39
CA LYS A 594 35.97 -4.96 26.98
C LYS A 594 35.00 -6.15 26.89
N TYR A 595 33.69 -6.00 27.11
CA TYR A 595 32.80 -7.17 27.07
C TYR A 595 31.90 -7.22 25.83
N THR A 596 31.67 -8.44 25.36
CA THR A 596 31.03 -8.85 24.10
C THR A 596 29.56 -9.27 24.30
N LYS A 597 28.91 -8.87 25.40
CA LYS A 597 27.53 -9.23 25.74
C LYS A 597 26.89 -8.12 26.59
N SER A 598 25.68 -7.70 26.24
CA SER A 598 24.96 -6.62 26.91
C SER A 598 24.51 -7.08 28.30
N GLN A 599 25.13 -6.55 29.35
CA GLN A 599 24.80 -6.85 30.75
C GLN A 599 23.54 -6.11 31.19
N ILE A 600 22.78 -6.68 32.13
CA ILE A 600 21.56 -6.08 32.69
C ILE A 600 21.82 -5.65 34.12
N TYR A 601 21.46 -4.42 34.45
CA TYR A 601 21.67 -3.82 35.77
C TYR A 601 20.34 -3.46 36.43
N THR A 602 20.32 -3.51 37.76
CA THR A 602 19.26 -2.92 38.59
C THR A 602 19.81 -1.70 39.33
N LEU A 603 19.21 -0.52 39.11
CA LEU A 603 19.64 0.73 39.73
C LEU A 603 19.03 0.85 41.13
N ASN A 604 19.75 0.34 42.14
CA ASN A 604 19.27 0.32 43.54
C ASN A 604 19.30 1.69 44.22
N THR A 605 19.81 2.73 43.52
CA THR A 605 19.64 4.13 43.90
C THR A 605 18.20 4.62 43.74
N LEU A 606 17.39 3.94 42.92
CA LEU A 606 15.98 4.22 42.75
C LEU A 606 15.15 3.40 43.75
N PRO A 607 14.11 3.98 44.37
CA PRO A 607 13.28 3.30 45.36
C PRO A 607 12.23 2.34 44.76
N TYR A 608 12.39 1.95 43.51
CA TYR A 608 11.48 1.09 42.77
C TYR A 608 12.25 0.15 41.83
N ILE A 609 11.64 -1.01 41.57
CA ILE A 609 12.21 -2.02 40.69
C ILE A 609 12.43 -1.41 39.31
N ASN A 610 13.61 -1.65 38.76
CA ASN A 610 13.97 -1.25 37.41
C ASN A 610 15.03 -2.20 36.87
N VAL A 611 15.05 -2.38 35.56
CA VAL A 611 16.13 -3.10 34.89
C VAL A 611 16.57 -2.28 33.68
N VAL A 612 17.88 -2.17 33.48
CA VAL A 612 18.47 -1.36 32.42
C VAL A 612 19.65 -2.07 31.78
N THR A 613 19.79 -1.90 30.47
CA THR A 613 21.00 -2.27 29.76
C THR A 613 21.46 -1.12 28.87
N LEU A 614 22.76 -1.09 28.59
CA LEU A 614 23.36 -0.13 27.66
C LEU A 614 23.33 -0.72 26.25
N ILE A 615 23.04 0.11 25.26
CA ILE A 615 23.05 -0.26 23.85
C ILE A 615 24.50 -0.17 23.36
N GLU A 616 25.06 -1.26 22.85
CA GLU A 616 26.47 -1.32 22.46
C GLU A 616 26.72 -0.60 21.13
N PRO A 617 27.47 0.53 21.11
CA PRO A 617 27.70 1.28 19.88
C PRO A 617 28.48 0.48 18.83
N THR A 618 29.34 -0.45 19.26
CA THR A 618 30.14 -1.32 18.40
C THR A 618 29.31 -2.38 17.69
N ILE A 619 28.26 -2.90 18.32
CA ILE A 619 27.31 -3.82 17.68
C ILE A 619 26.41 -3.02 16.75
N MET A 620 25.86 -1.90 17.22
CA MET A 620 25.01 -1.04 16.40
C MET A 620 25.75 -0.44 15.20
N GLY A 621 27.05 -0.20 15.28
CA GLY A 621 27.88 0.23 14.15
C GLY A 621 28.11 -0.86 13.09
N LYS A 622 27.85 -2.14 13.40
CA LYS A 622 27.91 -3.27 12.45
C LYS A 622 26.56 -3.60 11.83
N VAL A 623 25.48 -3.07 12.38
CA VAL A 623 24.14 -3.22 11.85
C VAL A 623 24.05 -2.49 10.51
N THR A 624 23.70 -3.22 9.45
CA THR A 624 23.66 -2.66 8.08
C THR A 624 22.25 -2.33 7.61
N THR A 625 21.23 -2.91 8.26
CA THR A 625 19.82 -2.72 7.93
C THR A 625 19.02 -2.36 9.18
N ILE A 626 17.85 -1.76 8.98
CA ILE A 626 16.97 -1.39 10.09
C ILE A 626 16.29 -2.60 10.71
N GLU A 627 16.12 -3.66 9.94
CA GLU A 627 15.62 -4.96 10.38
C GLU A 627 16.61 -5.63 11.34
N ASP A 628 17.91 -5.62 11.02
CA ASP A 628 18.97 -6.11 11.89
C ASP A 628 19.00 -5.33 13.22
N ALA A 629 18.81 -4.00 13.19
CA ALA A 629 18.65 -3.18 14.39
C ALA A 629 17.46 -3.65 15.23
N GLY A 630 16.31 -3.88 14.58
CA GLY A 630 15.10 -4.37 15.23
C GLY A 630 15.30 -5.71 15.94
N HIS A 631 16.03 -6.65 15.32
CA HIS A 631 16.33 -7.95 15.93
C HIS A 631 17.22 -7.80 17.16
N TYR A 632 18.34 -7.07 17.06
CA TYR A 632 19.23 -6.84 18.20
C TYR A 632 18.53 -6.14 19.37
N LEU A 633 17.74 -5.10 19.10
CA LEU A 633 16.97 -4.40 20.12
C LEU A 633 15.89 -5.29 20.73
N SER A 634 15.33 -6.23 19.95
CA SER A 634 14.36 -7.20 20.45
C SER A 634 14.99 -8.19 21.42
N ASP A 635 16.21 -8.64 21.17
CA ASP A 635 16.95 -9.51 22.09
C ASP A 635 17.21 -8.80 23.43
N ILE A 636 17.61 -7.52 23.37
CA ILE A 636 17.71 -6.65 24.55
C ILE A 636 16.37 -6.54 25.27
N PHE A 637 15.30 -6.25 24.55
CA PHE A 637 13.97 -6.07 25.12
C PHE A 637 13.53 -7.32 25.89
N PHE A 638 13.64 -8.51 25.31
CA PHE A 638 13.23 -9.74 25.99
C PHE A 638 14.13 -10.09 27.16
N SER A 639 15.44 -9.83 27.07
CA SER A 639 16.36 -10.04 28.19
C SER A 639 16.02 -9.13 29.38
N LEU A 640 15.68 -7.85 29.14
CA LEU A 640 15.18 -6.95 30.17
C LEU A 640 13.82 -7.40 30.71
N PHE A 641 12.94 -7.88 29.84
CA PHE A 641 11.63 -8.37 30.25
C PHE A 641 11.76 -9.54 31.23
N ASP A 642 12.63 -10.51 30.95
CA ASP A 642 12.89 -11.65 31.83
C ASP A 642 13.51 -11.21 33.16
N ALA A 643 14.48 -10.30 33.13
CA ALA A 643 15.09 -9.72 34.32
C ALA A 643 14.07 -8.96 35.18
N MET A 644 13.17 -8.19 34.56
CA MET A 644 12.08 -7.49 35.25
C MET A 644 11.16 -8.48 35.96
N ILE A 645 10.73 -9.55 35.28
CA ILE A 645 9.89 -10.59 35.88
C ILE A 645 10.58 -11.25 37.07
N GLN A 646 11.88 -11.53 36.96
CA GLN A 646 12.67 -12.09 38.05
C GLN A 646 12.70 -11.15 39.26
N GLN A 647 12.89 -9.84 39.06
CA GLN A 647 12.88 -8.85 40.14
C GLN A 647 11.50 -8.74 40.82
N ILE A 648 10.41 -8.79 40.06
CA ILE A 648 9.05 -8.80 40.62
C ILE A 648 8.86 -10.06 41.49
N ARG A 649 9.26 -11.23 40.97
CA ARG A 649 9.14 -12.51 41.69
C ARG A 649 9.90 -12.48 43.02
N GLU A 650 11.11 -11.94 43.04
CA GLU A 650 11.91 -11.77 44.26
C GLU A 650 11.21 -10.86 45.27
N SER A 651 10.65 -9.72 44.82
CA SER A 651 9.91 -8.80 45.68
C SER A 651 8.64 -9.43 46.29
N ASP A 652 7.89 -10.20 45.51
CA ASP A 652 6.67 -10.88 46.00
C ASP A 652 7.01 -11.97 47.00
N LEU A 653 8.10 -12.72 46.76
CA LEU A 653 8.62 -13.72 47.70
C LEU A 653 9.05 -13.09 49.04
N GLU A 654 9.72 -11.93 49.01
CA GLU A 654 10.09 -11.18 50.23
C GLU A 654 8.87 -10.70 51.02
N LYS A 655 7.76 -10.38 50.33
CA LYS A 655 6.50 -9.97 50.96
C LYS A 655 5.63 -11.14 51.42
N GLY A 656 5.99 -12.38 51.07
CA GLY A 656 5.20 -13.57 51.36
C GLY A 656 3.91 -13.67 50.55
N GLU A 657 3.84 -12.99 49.40
CA GLU A 657 2.69 -12.98 48.50
C GLU A 657 2.84 -14.04 47.40
N ALA A 658 1.72 -14.57 46.91
CA ALA A 658 1.74 -15.49 45.78
C ALA A 658 1.96 -14.71 44.48
N PHE A 659 3.08 -14.98 43.79
CA PHE A 659 3.37 -14.36 42.49
C PHE A 659 2.25 -14.66 41.49
N ALA A 660 1.60 -13.59 41.00
CA ALA A 660 0.52 -13.67 40.01
C ALA A 660 0.80 -12.71 38.85
N ILE A 661 1.00 -13.24 37.64
CA ILE A 661 1.32 -12.45 36.42
C ILE A 661 0.06 -11.80 35.79
N HIS A 662 -1.12 -11.98 36.38
CA HIS A 662 -2.35 -11.46 35.80
C HIS A 662 -2.34 -9.91 35.81
N ASP A 663 -2.47 -9.29 34.64
CA ASP A 663 -2.43 -7.84 34.39
C ASP A 663 -1.06 -7.13 34.55
N LEU A 664 0.04 -7.79 34.16
CA LEU A 664 1.36 -7.16 34.06
C LEU A 664 1.31 -5.83 33.28
N SER A 665 1.76 -4.76 33.94
CA SER A 665 1.90 -3.43 33.36
C SER A 665 3.32 -2.93 33.56
N TYR A 666 3.89 -2.31 32.53
CA TYR A 666 5.28 -1.83 32.57
C TYR A 666 5.48 -0.63 31.65
N ASN A 667 6.52 0.12 31.95
CA ASN A 667 7.03 1.19 31.12
C ASN A 667 8.37 0.81 30.52
N VAL A 668 8.59 1.21 29.28
CA VAL A 668 9.87 1.08 28.58
C VAL A 668 10.34 2.48 28.24
N ILE A 669 11.59 2.78 28.53
CA ILE A 669 12.28 3.99 28.11
C ILE A 669 13.47 3.53 27.30
N PHE A 670 13.62 4.03 26.08
CA PHE A 670 14.78 3.69 25.27
C PHE A 670 15.28 4.88 24.48
N THR A 671 16.59 4.95 24.36
CA THR A 671 17.35 5.97 23.63
C THR A 671 18.30 5.27 22.67
N ASN A 672 19.26 5.99 22.08
CA ASN A 672 20.38 5.40 21.35
C ASN A 672 21.48 4.84 22.27
N GLU A 673 21.42 5.10 23.58
CA GLU A 673 22.46 4.71 24.55
C GLU A 673 22.03 3.60 25.52
N PHE A 674 20.74 3.49 25.82
CA PHE A 674 20.23 2.52 26.80
C PHE A 674 18.77 2.16 26.56
N MET A 675 18.36 1.03 27.11
CA MET A 675 16.97 0.62 27.25
C MET A 675 16.70 0.25 28.72
N MET A 676 15.63 0.78 29.28
CA MET A 676 15.21 0.59 30.67
C MET A 676 13.75 0.14 30.72
N MET A 677 13.45 -0.82 31.60
CA MET A 677 12.09 -1.26 31.91
C MET A 677 11.77 -1.04 33.39
N VAL A 678 10.52 -0.62 33.64
CA VAL A 678 10.00 -0.39 34.99
C VAL A 678 8.62 -1.04 35.13
N PRO A 679 8.45 -2.02 36.04
CA PRO A 679 7.14 -2.59 36.31
C PRO A 679 6.26 -1.61 37.10
N ARG A 680 4.96 -1.63 36.80
CA ARG A 680 3.98 -0.66 37.28
C ARG A 680 2.95 -1.29 38.20
N GLY A 681 2.82 -0.72 39.39
CA GLY A 681 1.82 -1.14 40.38
C GLY A 681 0.55 -0.27 40.39
N LYS A 682 0.61 0.97 39.91
CA LYS A 682 -0.53 1.90 39.76
C LYS A 682 -0.29 2.82 38.58
N ASP A 683 -1.33 3.26 37.88
CA ASP A 683 -1.27 4.29 36.83
C ASP A 683 -1.26 5.71 37.38
N GLU A 684 -1.92 5.93 38.52
CA GLU A 684 -2.15 7.26 39.10
C GLU A 684 -1.60 7.39 40.53
N TYR A 685 -1.10 8.59 40.86
CA TYR A 685 -0.68 9.01 42.19
C TYR A 685 -1.75 9.92 42.82
N GLN A 686 -2.10 9.68 44.07
CA GLN A 686 -3.13 10.46 44.77
C GLN A 686 -2.51 11.68 45.46
N VAL A 687 -3.01 12.88 45.13
CA VAL A 687 -2.61 14.17 45.70
C VAL A 687 -3.84 14.88 46.24
N ASP A 688 -4.02 14.93 47.57
CA ASP A 688 -5.13 15.62 48.24
C ASP A 688 -6.54 15.33 47.64
N GLY A 689 -6.76 14.08 47.20
CA GLY A 689 -8.02 13.64 46.59
C GLY A 689 -8.08 13.76 45.06
N LEU A 690 -7.07 14.32 44.42
CA LEU A 690 -6.88 14.33 42.96
C LEU A 690 -6.03 13.13 42.52
N MET A 691 -6.29 12.63 41.31
CA MET A 691 -5.52 11.55 40.70
C MET A 691 -4.60 12.09 39.60
N MET A 692 -3.29 11.95 39.80
CA MET A 692 -2.26 12.39 38.89
C MET A 692 -1.70 11.19 38.12
N GLY A 693 -1.99 11.11 36.81
CA GLY A 693 -1.47 10.04 35.96
C GLY A 693 0.04 10.13 35.75
N VAL A 694 0.74 9.00 35.89
CA VAL A 694 2.18 8.87 35.64
C VAL A 694 2.41 7.84 34.55
N ASN A 695 3.18 8.19 33.52
CA ASN A 695 3.56 7.30 32.42
C ASN A 695 5.09 7.12 32.36
N SER A 696 5.59 6.48 31.30
CA SER A 696 7.04 6.23 31.12
C SER A 696 7.91 7.50 31.24
N LEU A 697 7.41 8.68 30.85
CA LEU A 697 8.20 9.92 30.96
C LEU A 697 8.50 10.27 32.41
N GLY A 698 7.59 9.95 33.35
CA GLY A 698 7.85 10.15 34.78
C GLY A 698 9.07 9.37 35.25
N PHE A 699 9.21 8.12 34.81
CA PHE A 699 10.38 7.28 35.09
C PHE A 699 11.63 7.68 34.29
N ALA A 700 11.45 8.39 33.16
CA ALA A 700 12.56 9.06 32.46
C ALA A 700 13.01 10.36 33.17
N GLY A 701 12.29 10.74 34.23
CA GLY A 701 12.53 11.91 35.07
C GLY A 701 11.83 13.19 34.61
N MET A 702 10.86 13.09 33.70
CA MET A 702 10.09 14.19 33.15
C MET A 702 8.61 14.04 33.48
N LEU A 703 8.13 14.75 34.49
CA LEU A 703 6.75 14.68 34.97
C LEU A 703 5.90 15.81 34.38
N LEU A 704 4.63 15.52 34.15
CA LEU A 704 3.63 16.47 33.67
C LEU A 704 2.56 16.67 34.74
N VAL A 705 2.39 17.91 35.20
CA VAL A 705 1.41 18.30 36.22
C VAL A 705 0.45 19.34 35.66
N LYS A 706 -0.82 19.28 36.07
CA LYS A 706 -1.93 20.06 35.49
C LYS A 706 -2.46 21.15 36.43
N ASN A 707 -2.12 21.08 37.71
CA ASN A 707 -2.56 22.05 38.72
C ASN A 707 -1.46 22.27 39.77
N GLU A 708 -1.60 23.33 40.56
CA GLU A 708 -0.57 23.73 41.53
C GLU A 708 -0.41 22.74 42.69
N GLN A 709 -1.48 21.98 43.00
CA GLN A 709 -1.46 20.95 44.05
C GLN A 709 -0.58 19.77 43.62
N GLU A 710 -0.78 19.26 42.41
CA GLU A 710 0.09 18.24 41.78
C GLU A 710 1.53 18.73 41.72
N ARG A 711 1.75 19.97 41.26
CA ARG A 711 3.08 20.59 41.17
C ARG A 711 3.79 20.62 42.52
N THR A 712 3.12 21.09 43.57
CA THR A 712 3.66 21.16 44.93
C THR A 712 3.96 19.76 45.48
N ALA A 713 3.07 18.80 45.25
CA ALA A 713 3.26 17.42 45.72
C ALA A 713 4.47 16.75 45.06
N VAL A 714 4.63 16.91 43.74
CA VAL A 714 5.78 16.38 43.01
C VAL A 714 7.08 17.07 43.43
N GLN A 715 7.05 18.39 43.65
CA GLN A 715 8.21 19.15 44.15
C GLN A 715 8.67 18.72 45.55
N SER A 716 7.76 18.14 46.37
CA SER A 716 8.11 17.69 47.71
C SER A 716 8.99 16.42 47.72
N SER A 717 8.76 15.50 46.79
CA SER A 717 9.60 14.32 46.53
C SER A 717 9.09 13.59 45.29
N VAL A 718 9.87 13.64 44.21
CA VAL A 718 9.61 12.96 42.94
C VAL A 718 9.80 11.46 43.11
N LEU A 719 10.85 11.05 43.81
CA LEU A 719 11.16 9.64 44.04
C LEU A 719 10.06 8.92 44.82
N LYS A 720 9.42 9.59 45.79
CA LYS A 720 8.26 9.05 46.51
C LYS A 720 7.06 8.83 45.59
N VAL A 721 6.80 9.77 44.68
CA VAL A 721 5.74 9.64 43.67
C VAL A 721 6.00 8.40 42.81
N LEU A 722 7.21 8.30 42.24
CA LEU A 722 7.59 7.18 41.36
C LEU A 722 7.59 5.83 42.09
N ALA A 723 8.05 5.77 43.34
CA ALA A 723 7.97 4.56 44.17
C ALA A 723 6.53 4.09 44.42
N THR A 724 5.59 5.03 44.51
CA THR A 724 4.18 4.72 44.79
C THR A 724 3.46 4.13 43.58
N VAL A 725 3.83 4.56 42.37
CA VAL A 725 3.23 4.09 41.11
C VAL A 725 4.01 2.93 40.45
N GLY A 726 5.30 2.79 40.77
CA GLY A 726 6.11 1.62 40.48
C GLY A 726 5.93 0.51 41.51
N ILE A 727 6.71 -0.56 41.38
CA ILE A 727 6.82 -1.58 42.43
C ILE A 727 8.00 -1.20 43.34
N PRO A 728 7.77 -0.98 44.66
CA PRO A 728 8.84 -0.57 45.57
C PRO A 728 9.98 -1.59 45.64
N GLN A 729 11.21 -1.10 45.77
CA GLN A 729 12.42 -1.90 45.96
C GLN A 729 13.15 -1.48 47.24
N GLY A 730 13.79 -2.43 47.93
CA GLY A 730 14.63 -2.16 49.09
C GLY A 730 15.91 -1.38 48.73
N SER A 731 16.49 -0.66 49.70
CA SER A 731 17.72 0.12 49.49
C SER A 731 18.97 -0.78 49.43
N GLY A 732 19.90 -0.48 48.51
CA GLY A 732 21.17 -1.21 48.34
C GLY A 732 22.10 -0.60 47.29
N GLU A 733 23.29 -1.17 47.09
CA GLU A 733 24.20 -0.79 46.00
C GLU A 733 23.74 -1.41 44.67
N THR A 734 23.87 -0.71 43.54
CA THR A 734 23.55 -1.22 42.17
C THR A 734 24.20 -2.58 41.92
N ARG A 735 23.43 -3.56 41.42
CA ARG A 735 23.90 -4.94 41.17
C ARG A 735 23.66 -5.34 39.71
N ASP A 736 24.55 -6.19 39.21
CA ASP A 736 24.37 -6.94 37.97
C ASP A 736 23.34 -8.06 38.21
N VAL A 737 22.40 -8.21 37.29
CA VAL A 737 21.39 -9.29 37.31
C VAL A 737 21.92 -10.41 36.42
N HIS A 738 22.55 -11.41 37.03
CA HIS A 738 22.88 -12.65 36.31
C HIS A 738 21.58 -13.39 35.96
N VAL A 739 21.19 -13.33 34.69
CA VAL A 739 20.20 -14.23 34.12
C VAL A 739 20.97 -15.46 33.64
N ASP A 740 20.96 -16.54 34.44
CA ASP A 740 21.45 -17.84 33.98
C ASP A 740 20.60 -18.25 32.76
N GLY A 741 21.26 -18.35 31.60
CA GLY A 741 20.62 -18.51 30.29
C GLY A 741 20.07 -19.89 29.97
#